data_AF-A0A6C0DUR5-F1
#
_entry.id   AF-A0A6C0DUR5-F1
#
_cell.length_a   1.000
_cell.length_b   1.000
_cell.length_c   1.000
_cell.angle_alpha   90.00
_cell.angle_beta   90.00
_cell.angle_gamma   90.00
#
_symmetry.space_group_name_H-M   'P 1'
#
loop_
_entity.id
_entity.type
_entity.pdbx_description
1 polymer ?
#
loop_
_entity_poly.entity_id
_entity_poly.type
_entity_poly.pdbx_seq_one_letter_code
_entity_poly.pdbx_strand_id
1 'polypeptide(L)'
;MSSSKSTTYYAVAKGHNPGIYDNWATTNENVKGFSGCLYEGFKTIIEAQAYLDNYNTLNPPLPPPTILPLDTLTKEQLSVIDHLLKGDNIFLTGGGGVGKSYLLSVIYTEFPGLKKRLMAIKNPGSVAKLPRIQMCALTGCATLLLGHKAKTLHSWAGIGLGKGSVSELYIKIRRNRKAMSNWLCTDLLIIDEISMMTAELLDKLNEIGKKVRSNKKPFGGIQILFVGDFFQLPPVNKSNEPTMFAFESVAWKEAITSSIELTQIQRQKDEVFQGVLKEARTGTLTKESCEILRGCQGRDWKENKIRPTLLFPRRAEVEMINDSNLRALTGRRYSYKARLVYDGKIPDGFIESDENFQKALNIFDSDGAYSKELELMVDAQVMLIANVDPDSGLVNGSRGVIVGFCPSTELPIVEFVNGVKKSIGHHTWPIEDYEFISRTQIPLKLAYAVTIHKCQGSTLDAALVDIGTGNFEFGQAYVALSRARSLEALYVYDFDPTAFKAHPKVKKFYSELQTKQIGDDDLKLLIAARFEHAVESKEIDIKPVIAESSKPIQAINVIKEDAEASWTVPVSGDSLEKSAIVQVLGTFAKSANWLYDSVPVNWADCLLPCQDKLLELSNALTSKEFLPSKENIWRALELTPLESIKVVILGQDPYPTPGNAHGLAFSVLPDIRPIPASLKNIYKELVSDIGFTAPSHGNLEEWAKRGVMLLNTVLTVEAGAPQSHSKIGWEEVTDQIIRSIAAQNKNVIFVLWGKSAQVKKKLLGLYLDKNGHRVLESAHPSPLSASKGFFGTKPFSKVNGWLTEMGKEPINWQT
;
A
#
# COMPACT_ATOMS: atom_id res chain seq x y z
N MET A 1 -35.29 -28.62 -56.16
CA MET A 1 -35.97 -28.22 -54.92
C MET A 1 -34.91 -27.82 -53.91
N SER A 2 -34.95 -26.56 -53.49
CA SER A 2 -34.11 -25.97 -52.45
C SER A 2 -34.40 -26.58 -51.08
N SER A 3 -33.36 -26.80 -50.27
CA SER A 3 -33.48 -26.52 -48.84
C SER A 3 -32.22 -25.77 -48.40
N SER A 4 -32.29 -24.45 -48.45
CA SER A 4 -31.36 -23.57 -47.76
C SER A 4 -31.34 -23.96 -46.28
N LYS A 5 -30.20 -24.46 -45.78
CA LYS A 5 -30.00 -24.59 -44.33
C LYS A 5 -30.16 -23.19 -43.74
N SER A 6 -31.20 -22.99 -42.92
CA SER A 6 -31.42 -21.72 -42.23
C SER A 6 -30.21 -21.44 -41.35
N THR A 7 -29.51 -20.34 -41.59
CA THR A 7 -28.42 -19.88 -40.73
C THR A 7 -29.03 -19.50 -39.38
N THR A 8 -28.73 -20.29 -38.34
CA THR A 8 -29.16 -20.01 -36.97
C THR A 8 -28.03 -19.25 -36.28
N TYR A 9 -28.30 -18.02 -35.87
CA TYR A 9 -27.41 -17.24 -35.02
C TYR A 9 -27.63 -17.62 -33.56
N TYR A 10 -26.60 -17.59 -32.72
CA TYR A 10 -26.72 -17.89 -31.30
C TYR A 10 -26.23 -16.70 -30.50
N ALA A 11 -27.09 -16.13 -29.67
CA ALA A 11 -26.71 -15.11 -28.72
C ALA A 11 -26.32 -15.77 -27.40
N VAL A 12 -25.07 -15.60 -26.97
CA VAL A 12 -24.58 -16.03 -25.67
C VAL A 12 -24.61 -14.82 -24.74
N ALA A 13 -25.62 -14.76 -23.87
CA ALA A 13 -25.74 -13.75 -22.82
C ALA A 13 -24.79 -14.01 -21.63
N LYS A 14 -24.48 -15.29 -21.36
CA LYS A 14 -23.56 -15.71 -20.30
C LYS A 14 -22.77 -16.95 -20.74
N GLY A 15 -21.46 -16.83 -20.83
CA GLY A 15 -20.52 -17.86 -21.29
C GLY A 15 -19.06 -17.38 -21.13
N HIS A 16 -18.10 -18.16 -21.62
CA HIS A 16 -16.67 -17.80 -21.63
C HIS A 16 -16.43 -16.47 -22.36
N ASN A 17 -17.09 -16.26 -23.51
CA ASN A 17 -17.17 -14.97 -24.19
C ASN A 17 -18.64 -14.70 -24.61
N PRO A 18 -19.37 -13.78 -23.96
CA PRO A 18 -20.69 -13.36 -24.39
C PRO A 18 -20.66 -12.67 -25.77
N GLY A 19 -21.66 -12.88 -26.60
CA GLY A 19 -21.70 -12.34 -27.97
C GLY A 19 -22.62 -13.12 -28.91
N ILE A 20 -22.69 -12.72 -30.19
CA ILE A 20 -23.49 -13.42 -31.21
C ILE A 20 -22.57 -14.24 -32.11
N TYR A 21 -22.90 -15.51 -32.29
CA TYR A 21 -22.18 -16.46 -33.11
C TYR A 21 -23.07 -16.94 -34.27
N ASP A 22 -22.50 -17.21 -35.43
CA ASP A 22 -23.23 -17.60 -36.64
C ASP A 22 -23.40 -19.12 -36.80
N ASN A 23 -22.83 -19.92 -35.88
CA ASN A 23 -22.93 -21.37 -35.91
C ASN A 23 -22.77 -22.00 -34.50
N TRP A 24 -23.24 -23.23 -34.35
CA TRP A 24 -23.22 -23.92 -33.05
C TRP A 24 -21.82 -24.35 -32.59
N ALA A 25 -20.88 -24.60 -33.50
CA ALA A 25 -19.54 -25.06 -33.12
C ALA A 25 -18.78 -23.99 -32.34
N THR A 26 -18.77 -22.75 -32.84
CA THR A 26 -18.19 -21.58 -32.15
C THR A 26 -18.99 -21.20 -30.91
N THR A 27 -20.32 -21.29 -30.96
CA THR A 27 -21.17 -21.09 -29.76
C THR A 27 -20.78 -22.06 -28.64
N ASN A 28 -20.64 -23.34 -28.96
CA ASN A 28 -20.35 -24.41 -28.01
C ASN A 28 -18.99 -24.21 -27.32
N GLU A 29 -17.96 -23.75 -28.04
CA GLU A 29 -16.68 -23.36 -27.44
C GLU A 29 -16.84 -22.30 -26.35
N ASN A 30 -17.81 -21.40 -26.51
CA ASN A 30 -18.06 -20.30 -25.60
C ASN A 30 -19.05 -20.61 -24.47
N VAL A 31 -19.73 -21.75 -24.48
CA VAL A 31 -20.67 -22.14 -23.40
C VAL A 31 -20.32 -23.45 -22.70
N LYS A 32 -19.55 -24.32 -23.35
CA LYS A 32 -19.22 -25.66 -22.83
C LYS A 32 -18.36 -25.55 -21.56
N GLY A 33 -18.83 -26.20 -20.49
CA GLY A 33 -18.16 -26.20 -19.20
C GLY A 33 -18.32 -24.89 -18.39
N PHE A 34 -19.07 -23.91 -18.88
CA PHE A 34 -19.37 -22.68 -18.15
C PHE A 34 -20.65 -22.87 -17.30
N SER A 35 -20.49 -22.82 -15.97
CA SER A 35 -21.61 -23.00 -15.02
C SER A 35 -22.61 -21.84 -15.08
N GLY A 36 -23.88 -22.15 -15.30
CA GLY A 36 -24.94 -21.15 -15.44
C GLY A 36 -24.86 -20.32 -16.73
N CYS A 37 -24.37 -20.92 -17.82
CA CYS A 37 -24.40 -20.29 -19.14
C CYS A 37 -25.83 -20.02 -19.60
N LEU A 38 -26.02 -18.92 -20.33
CA LEU A 38 -27.28 -18.50 -20.92
C LEU A 38 -27.00 -18.17 -22.37
N TYR A 39 -27.62 -18.91 -23.28
CA TYR A 39 -27.55 -18.67 -24.70
C TYR A 39 -28.87 -19.08 -25.37
N GLU A 40 -29.19 -18.46 -26.50
CA GLU A 40 -30.41 -18.74 -27.25
C GLU A 40 -30.16 -18.61 -28.76
N GLY A 41 -30.85 -19.42 -29.56
CA GLY A 41 -30.70 -19.48 -31.02
C GLY A 41 -31.81 -18.72 -31.74
N PHE A 42 -31.43 -17.90 -32.73
CA PHE A 42 -32.30 -17.00 -33.49
C PHE A 42 -32.12 -17.20 -34.99
N LYS A 43 -33.17 -16.88 -35.77
CA LYS A 43 -33.12 -16.99 -37.24
C LYS A 43 -32.40 -15.81 -37.88
N THR A 44 -32.33 -14.69 -37.17
CA THR A 44 -31.69 -13.46 -37.66
C THR A 44 -30.73 -12.88 -36.61
N ILE A 45 -29.69 -12.18 -37.07
CA ILE A 45 -28.75 -11.48 -36.19
C ILE A 45 -29.43 -10.35 -35.40
N ILE A 46 -30.49 -9.76 -35.95
CA ILE A 46 -31.23 -8.66 -35.31
C ILE A 46 -31.97 -9.16 -34.06
N GLU A 47 -32.61 -10.33 -34.13
CA GLU A 47 -33.27 -10.95 -32.97
C GLU A 47 -32.25 -11.36 -31.89
N ALA A 48 -31.10 -11.91 -32.31
CA ALA A 48 -30.00 -12.23 -31.41
C ALA A 48 -29.44 -10.99 -30.69
N GLN A 49 -29.34 -9.87 -31.39
CA GLN A 49 -28.89 -8.60 -30.81
C GLN A 49 -29.92 -8.04 -29.83
N ALA A 50 -31.21 -8.04 -30.18
CA ALA A 50 -32.28 -7.59 -29.29
C ALA A 50 -32.33 -8.39 -27.98
N TYR A 51 -32.07 -9.69 -28.04
CA TYR A 51 -31.96 -10.54 -26.86
C TYR A 51 -30.79 -10.13 -25.94
N LEU A 52 -29.59 -9.86 -26.49
CA LEU A 52 -28.44 -9.40 -25.71
C LEU A 52 -28.66 -8.00 -25.13
N ASP A 53 -29.25 -7.09 -25.90
CA ASP A 53 -29.51 -5.72 -25.46
C ASP A 53 -30.49 -5.70 -24.27
N ASN A 54 -31.55 -6.52 -24.33
CA ASN A 54 -32.49 -6.69 -23.22
C ASN A 54 -31.82 -7.33 -22.00
N TYR A 55 -30.98 -8.36 -22.20
CA TYR A 55 -30.23 -8.98 -21.11
C TYR A 55 -29.26 -8.00 -20.43
N ASN A 56 -28.51 -7.19 -21.21
CA ASN A 56 -27.56 -6.20 -20.71
C ASN A 56 -28.25 -5.01 -20.03
N THR A 57 -29.47 -4.66 -20.46
CA THR A 57 -30.28 -3.62 -19.79
C THR A 57 -30.74 -4.08 -18.40
N LEU A 58 -31.08 -5.36 -18.26
CA LEU A 58 -31.48 -5.97 -16.99
C LEU A 58 -30.29 -6.38 -16.12
N ASN A 59 -29.13 -6.63 -16.73
CA ASN A 59 -27.89 -7.08 -16.08
C ASN A 59 -26.70 -6.32 -16.69
N PRO A 60 -26.43 -5.07 -16.27
CA PRO A 60 -25.32 -4.30 -16.81
C PRO A 60 -24.00 -5.05 -16.59
N PRO A 61 -23.15 -5.19 -17.64
CA PRO A 61 -21.87 -5.86 -17.49
C PRO A 61 -21.01 -5.14 -16.45
N LEU A 62 -20.31 -5.92 -15.62
CA LEU A 62 -19.29 -5.38 -14.73
C LEU A 62 -18.26 -4.61 -15.57
N PRO A 63 -17.78 -3.44 -15.11
CA PRO A 63 -16.79 -2.68 -15.86
C PRO A 63 -15.54 -3.53 -16.11
N PRO A 64 -14.84 -3.32 -17.25
CA PRO A 64 -13.62 -4.05 -17.59
C PRO A 64 -12.55 -3.89 -16.49
N PRO A 65 -11.59 -4.83 -16.38
CA PRO A 65 -10.52 -4.73 -15.39
C PRO A 65 -9.81 -3.38 -15.49
N THR A 66 -9.92 -2.64 -14.38
CA THR A 66 -9.21 -1.43 -13.93
C THR A 66 -8.39 -0.66 -14.97
N ILE A 67 -8.85 0.54 -15.35
CA ILE A 67 -7.96 1.61 -15.85
C ILE A 67 -6.79 1.72 -14.87
N LEU A 68 -5.54 1.62 -15.34
CA LEU A 68 -4.38 1.74 -14.47
C LEU A 68 -4.41 3.12 -13.79
N PRO A 69 -4.11 3.26 -12.49
CA PRO A 69 -4.17 4.54 -11.78
C PRO A 69 -3.41 5.67 -12.48
N LEU A 70 -2.30 5.34 -13.16
CA LEU A 70 -1.48 6.27 -13.93
C LEU A 70 -2.15 6.82 -15.21
N ASP A 71 -3.11 6.10 -15.78
CA ASP A 71 -3.84 6.50 -17.00
C ASP A 71 -4.98 7.48 -16.70
N THR A 72 -5.35 7.59 -15.43
CA THR A 72 -6.36 8.56 -14.94
C THR A 72 -5.76 9.93 -14.61
N LEU A 73 -4.43 10.08 -14.64
CA LEU A 73 -3.75 11.30 -14.25
C LEU A 73 -3.69 12.32 -15.38
N THR A 74 -3.90 13.59 -15.02
CA THR A 74 -3.70 14.75 -15.91
C THR A 74 -2.22 14.96 -16.24
N LYS A 75 -1.92 15.72 -17.31
CA LYS A 75 -0.54 16.09 -17.67
C LYS A 75 0.19 16.81 -16.53
N GLU A 76 -0.50 17.70 -15.82
CA GLU A 76 0.04 18.43 -14.67
C GLU A 76 0.42 17.47 -13.52
N GLN A 77 -0.43 16.47 -13.25
CA GLN A 77 -0.16 15.44 -12.25
C GLN A 77 1.00 14.52 -12.66
N LEU A 78 1.13 14.19 -13.94
CA LEU A 78 2.26 13.42 -14.46
C LEU A 78 3.59 14.16 -14.37
N SER A 79 3.56 15.49 -14.53
CA SER A 79 4.75 16.34 -14.31
C SER A 79 5.35 16.18 -12.92
N VAL A 80 4.51 16.00 -11.90
CA VAL A 80 4.97 15.76 -10.52
C VAL A 80 5.77 14.46 -10.43
N ILE A 81 5.24 13.39 -11.02
CA ILE A 81 5.90 12.07 -11.00
C ILE A 81 7.26 12.15 -11.72
N ASP A 82 7.31 12.78 -12.89
CA ASP A 82 8.55 12.98 -13.64
C ASP A 82 9.62 13.75 -12.85
N HIS A 83 9.27 14.89 -12.25
CA HIS A 83 10.21 15.67 -11.45
C HIS A 83 10.68 14.89 -10.20
N LEU A 84 9.80 14.09 -9.58
CA LEU A 84 10.21 13.21 -8.47
C LEU A 84 11.22 12.15 -8.94
N LEU A 85 11.06 11.61 -10.14
CA LEU A 85 11.97 10.63 -10.73
C LEU A 85 13.34 11.24 -11.07
N LYS A 86 13.36 12.52 -11.44
CA LYS A 86 14.58 13.31 -11.64
C LYS A 86 15.31 13.64 -10.33
N GLY A 87 14.65 13.44 -9.18
CA GLY A 87 15.22 13.68 -7.86
C GLY A 87 14.95 15.08 -7.31
N ASP A 88 14.06 15.84 -7.95
CA ASP A 88 13.70 17.19 -7.51
C ASP A 88 12.97 17.16 -6.17
N ASN A 89 13.18 18.22 -5.40
CA ASN A 89 12.35 18.57 -4.25
C ASN A 89 11.24 19.51 -4.71
N ILE A 90 10.00 19.09 -4.51
CA ILE A 90 8.85 19.69 -5.18
C ILE A 90 7.94 20.38 -4.18
N PHE A 91 7.47 21.58 -4.53
CA PHE A 91 6.26 22.16 -3.98
C PHE A 91 5.10 21.95 -4.96
N LEU A 92 4.17 21.07 -4.60
CA LEU A 92 2.94 20.81 -5.31
C LEU A 92 1.81 21.65 -4.72
N THR A 93 1.18 22.46 -5.56
CA THR A 93 0.08 23.34 -5.17
C THR A 93 -1.09 23.28 -6.13
N GLY A 94 -2.15 24.04 -5.82
CA GLY A 94 -3.37 24.11 -6.62
C GLY A 94 -4.60 24.24 -5.75
N GLY A 95 -5.71 24.67 -6.33
CA GLY A 95 -6.95 24.96 -5.62
C GLY A 95 -7.60 23.75 -4.92
N GLY A 96 -8.69 23.98 -4.21
CA GLY A 96 -9.53 22.93 -3.67
C GLY A 96 -10.11 22.07 -4.80
N GLY A 97 -10.02 20.74 -4.68
CA GLY A 97 -10.66 19.83 -5.65
C GLY A 97 -9.85 19.49 -6.90
N VAL A 98 -8.60 19.94 -7.03
CA VAL A 98 -7.72 19.64 -8.20
C VAL A 98 -7.06 18.24 -8.17
N GLY A 99 -7.43 17.38 -7.22
CA GLY A 99 -6.94 15.99 -7.16
C GLY A 99 -5.58 15.78 -6.50
N LYS A 100 -5.10 16.70 -5.63
CA LYS A 100 -3.83 16.55 -4.88
C LYS A 100 -3.75 15.23 -4.09
N SER A 101 -4.74 14.94 -3.24
CA SER A 101 -4.74 13.74 -2.40
C SER A 101 -4.83 12.44 -3.23
N TYR A 102 -5.53 12.48 -4.37
CA TYR A 102 -5.56 11.35 -5.30
C TYR A 102 -4.18 11.09 -5.90
N LEU A 103 -3.50 12.13 -6.40
CA LEU A 103 -2.14 12.04 -6.90
C LEU A 103 -1.19 11.49 -5.83
N LEU A 104 -1.32 11.91 -4.57
CA LEU A 104 -0.50 11.37 -3.48
C LEU A 104 -0.68 9.86 -3.29
N SER A 105 -1.92 9.36 -3.38
CA SER A 105 -2.20 7.93 -3.36
C SER A 105 -1.51 7.18 -4.52
N VAL A 106 -1.53 7.76 -5.72
CA VAL A 106 -0.84 7.18 -6.88
C VAL A 106 0.67 7.23 -6.72
N ILE A 107 1.24 8.33 -6.21
CA ILE A 107 2.68 8.43 -5.92
C ILE A 107 3.09 7.36 -4.92
N TYR A 108 2.36 7.20 -3.81
CA TYR A 108 2.72 6.21 -2.79
C TYR A 108 2.76 4.78 -3.34
N THR A 109 1.82 4.44 -4.22
CA THR A 109 1.65 3.09 -4.77
C THR A 109 2.56 2.81 -5.98
N GLU A 110 2.66 3.74 -6.93
CA GLU A 110 3.31 3.51 -8.22
C GLU A 110 4.76 4.01 -8.30
N PHE A 111 5.10 5.08 -7.56
CA PHE A 111 6.42 5.71 -7.65
C PHE A 111 7.58 4.76 -7.32
N PRO A 112 7.52 3.90 -6.28
CA PRO A 112 8.62 2.98 -5.98
C PRO A 112 8.96 2.05 -7.15
N GLY A 113 7.93 1.45 -7.75
CA GLY A 113 8.08 0.56 -8.90
C GLY A 113 8.61 1.29 -10.13
N LEU A 114 8.08 2.47 -10.41
CA LEU A 114 8.49 3.29 -11.55
C LEU A 114 9.95 3.77 -11.42
N LYS A 115 10.36 4.22 -10.23
CA LYS A 115 11.75 4.63 -9.96
C LYS A 115 12.72 3.47 -10.12
N LYS A 116 12.35 2.27 -9.64
CA LYS A 116 13.14 1.05 -9.83
C LYS A 116 13.32 0.71 -11.31
N ARG A 117 12.23 0.72 -12.10
CA ARG A 117 12.27 0.45 -13.55
C ARG A 117 13.18 1.42 -14.29
N LEU A 118 13.02 2.72 -14.03
CA LEU A 118 13.85 3.75 -14.67
C LEU A 118 15.32 3.66 -14.27
N MET A 119 15.63 3.32 -13.02
CA MET A 119 17.02 3.08 -12.59
C MET A 119 17.63 1.85 -13.25
N ALA A 120 16.86 0.78 -13.45
CA ALA A 120 17.32 -0.42 -14.16
C ALA A 120 17.64 -0.13 -15.64
N ILE A 121 16.84 0.72 -16.29
CA ILE A 121 17.11 1.17 -17.67
C ILE A 121 18.37 2.04 -17.73
N LYS A 122 18.52 3.00 -16.79
CA LYS A 122 19.65 3.94 -16.80
C LYS A 122 20.98 3.29 -16.37
N ASN A 123 20.93 2.31 -15.48
CA ASN A 123 22.12 1.65 -14.92
C ASN A 123 21.94 0.11 -14.90
N PRO A 124 22.10 -0.56 -16.06
CA PRO A 124 22.00 -2.01 -16.16
C PRO A 124 23.04 -2.69 -15.23
N GLY A 125 22.58 -3.51 -14.29
CA GLY A 125 23.44 -4.23 -13.33
C GLY A 125 23.50 -3.66 -11.91
N SER A 126 22.85 -2.51 -11.65
CA SER A 126 22.72 -1.97 -10.28
C SER A 126 21.47 -2.51 -9.56
N VAL A 127 21.61 -2.97 -8.32
CA VAL A 127 20.47 -3.38 -7.48
C VAL A 127 19.81 -2.12 -6.92
N ALA A 128 18.82 -1.57 -7.63
CA ALA A 128 18.06 -0.42 -7.17
C ALA A 128 17.09 -0.83 -6.04
N LYS A 129 17.36 -0.37 -4.81
CA LYS A 129 16.43 -0.50 -3.68
C LYS A 129 15.18 0.35 -3.95
N LEU A 130 14.01 -0.15 -3.56
CA LEU A 130 12.79 0.64 -3.60
C LEU A 130 12.92 1.85 -2.65
N PRO A 131 12.57 3.06 -3.10
CA PRO A 131 12.59 4.24 -2.23
C PRO A 131 11.58 4.07 -1.10
N ARG A 132 11.99 4.33 0.14
CA ARG A 132 11.07 4.37 1.28
C ARG A 132 10.36 5.72 1.31
N ILE A 133 9.05 5.69 1.10
CA ILE A 133 8.19 6.88 1.10
C ILE A 133 7.52 7.00 2.47
N GLN A 134 7.61 8.17 3.08
CA GLN A 134 6.76 8.54 4.20
C GLN A 134 5.79 9.65 3.79
N MET A 135 4.51 9.44 4.07
CA MET A 135 3.49 10.49 4.00
C MET A 135 3.21 11.07 5.38
N CYS A 136 3.15 12.40 5.46
CA CYS A 136 2.87 13.14 6.67
C CYS A 136 1.84 14.24 6.40
N ALA A 137 1.06 14.60 7.41
CA ALA A 137 0.25 15.81 7.42
C ALA A 137 0.41 16.55 8.76
N LEU A 138 -0.04 17.81 8.83
CA LEU A 138 0.04 18.59 10.07
C LEU A 138 -1.07 18.27 11.07
N THR A 139 -2.16 17.66 10.62
CA THR A 139 -3.32 17.33 11.47
C THR A 139 -3.68 15.85 11.36
N GLY A 140 -4.23 15.29 12.45
CA GLY A 140 -4.70 13.90 12.48
C GLY A 140 -5.82 13.63 11.46
N CYS A 141 -6.73 14.59 11.25
CA CYS A 141 -7.81 14.48 10.27
C CYS A 141 -7.26 14.35 8.83
N ALA A 142 -6.27 15.18 8.45
CA ALA A 142 -5.63 15.09 7.14
C ALA A 142 -4.87 13.77 6.97
N THR A 143 -4.20 13.30 8.03
CA THR A 143 -3.49 12.02 8.05
C THR A 143 -4.43 10.85 7.72
N LEU A 144 -5.60 10.82 8.36
CA LEU A 144 -6.62 9.81 8.11
C LEU A 144 -7.20 9.84 6.68
N LEU A 145 -7.29 11.04 6.09
CA LEU A 145 -7.73 11.21 4.70
C LEU A 145 -6.70 10.69 3.69
N LEU A 146 -5.41 10.80 4.00
CA LEU A 146 -4.33 10.32 3.14
C LEU A 146 -4.25 8.78 3.09
N GLY A 147 -4.58 8.09 4.18
CA GLY A 147 -4.40 6.64 4.27
C GLY A 147 -2.91 6.24 4.23
N HIS A 148 -2.60 5.05 3.69
CA HIS A 148 -1.22 4.63 3.36
C HIS A 148 -0.18 4.72 4.49
N LYS A 149 -0.58 4.44 5.74
CA LYS A 149 0.27 4.59 6.94
C LYS A 149 0.83 6.02 7.09
N ALA A 150 0.13 7.03 6.56
CA ALA A 150 0.46 8.42 6.78
C ALA A 150 0.45 8.73 8.28
N LYS A 151 1.26 9.71 8.71
CA LYS A 151 1.39 10.10 10.11
C LYS A 151 1.20 11.60 10.29
N THR A 152 0.94 12.05 11.51
CA THR A 152 1.19 13.47 11.80
C THR A 152 2.70 13.73 11.72
N LEU A 153 3.10 14.86 11.14
CA LEU A 153 4.52 15.21 10.99
C LEU A 153 5.25 15.22 12.33
N HIS A 154 4.57 15.69 13.38
CA HIS A 154 5.07 15.72 14.76
C HIS A 154 5.35 14.33 15.32
N SER A 155 4.45 13.37 15.07
CA SER A 155 4.60 11.97 15.47
C SER A 155 5.76 11.31 14.72
N TRP A 156 5.74 11.38 13.38
CA TRP A 156 6.80 10.81 12.54
C TRP A 156 8.20 11.33 12.92
N ALA A 157 8.32 12.64 13.11
CA ALA A 157 9.58 13.27 13.43
C ALA A 157 10.05 13.03 14.87
N GLY A 158 9.16 12.61 15.79
CA GLY A 158 9.49 12.37 17.20
C GLY A 158 9.66 13.65 18.05
N ILE A 159 9.12 14.79 17.60
CA ILE A 159 9.38 16.11 18.21
C ILE A 159 8.34 16.53 19.26
N GLY A 160 7.20 15.83 19.37
CA GLY A 160 6.08 16.31 20.19
C GLY A 160 5.53 17.63 19.64
N LEU A 161 5.32 18.65 20.48
CA LEU A 161 4.80 19.95 20.04
C LEU A 161 5.81 20.84 19.29
N GLY A 162 7.07 20.42 19.13
CA GLY A 162 8.08 21.18 18.36
C GLY A 162 8.56 22.51 18.98
N LYS A 163 8.20 22.80 20.24
CA LYS A 163 8.54 24.06 20.92
C LYS A 163 10.01 24.20 21.36
N GLY A 164 10.71 23.09 21.56
CA GLY A 164 12.12 23.10 22.01
C GLY A 164 13.10 23.60 20.94
N SER A 165 14.34 23.87 21.36
CA SER A 165 15.47 24.13 20.47
C SER A 165 15.83 22.89 19.64
N VAL A 166 16.52 23.08 18.50
CA VAL A 166 16.98 21.97 17.64
C VAL A 166 17.79 20.94 18.43
N SER A 167 18.63 21.37 19.38
CA SER A 167 19.46 20.49 20.18
C SER A 167 18.63 19.63 21.16
N GLU A 168 17.64 20.22 21.83
CA GLU A 168 16.73 19.50 22.73
C GLU A 168 15.87 18.49 21.97
N LEU A 169 15.31 18.90 20.82
CA LEU A 169 14.53 18.04 19.95
C LEU A 169 15.38 16.90 19.40
N TYR A 170 16.63 17.16 19.00
CA TYR A 170 17.56 16.13 18.55
C TYR A 170 17.86 15.10 19.64
N ILE A 171 18.10 15.52 20.89
CA ILE A 171 18.32 14.59 22.02
C ILE A 171 17.08 13.71 22.23
N LYS A 172 15.88 14.29 22.13
CA LYS A 172 14.62 13.55 22.22
C LYS A 172 14.49 12.50 21.10
N ILE A 173 14.80 12.88 19.86
CA ILE A 173 14.77 11.98 18.70
C ILE A 173 15.79 10.85 18.86
N ARG A 174 17.02 11.17 19.26
CA ARG A 174 18.10 10.19 19.44
C ARG A 174 17.75 9.11 20.48
N ARG A 175 16.96 9.45 21.50
CA ARG A 175 16.44 8.50 22.50
C ARG A 175 15.27 7.66 21.98
N ASN A 176 14.57 8.13 20.95
CA ASN A 176 13.47 7.42 20.32
C ASN A 176 13.95 6.63 19.10
N ARG A 177 14.19 5.33 19.27
CA ARG A 177 14.68 4.45 18.19
C ARG A 177 13.80 4.47 16.93
N LYS A 178 12.47 4.61 17.08
CA LYS A 178 11.53 4.66 15.96
C LYS A 178 11.68 5.96 15.18
N ALA A 179 11.66 7.10 15.85
CA ALA A 179 11.90 8.41 15.22
C ALA A 179 13.29 8.47 14.55
N MET A 180 14.32 7.93 15.21
CA MET A 180 15.67 7.84 14.64
C MET A 180 15.68 7.04 13.34
N SER A 181 15.03 5.88 13.32
CA SER A 181 14.89 5.03 12.14
C SER A 181 14.11 5.73 11.02
N ASN A 182 13.01 6.40 11.35
CA ASN A 182 12.21 7.18 10.41
C ASN A 182 13.08 8.19 9.66
N TRP A 183 13.83 9.02 10.38
CA TRP A 183 14.71 10.03 9.77
C TRP A 183 15.85 9.43 8.95
N LEU A 184 16.43 8.30 9.37
CA LEU A 184 17.55 7.65 8.66
C LEU A 184 17.12 6.87 7.41
N CYS A 185 15.92 6.29 7.43
CA CYS A 185 15.47 5.38 6.40
C CYS A 185 14.57 6.00 5.34
N THR A 186 13.96 7.16 5.62
CA THR A 186 13.07 7.82 4.65
C THR A 186 13.89 8.37 3.49
N ASP A 187 13.50 8.01 2.26
CA ASP A 187 14.12 8.50 1.02
C ASP A 187 13.30 9.65 0.42
N LEU A 188 11.96 9.56 0.50
CA LEU A 188 11.01 10.60 0.07
C LEU A 188 10.06 10.93 1.23
N LEU A 189 10.04 12.18 1.66
CA LEU A 189 9.11 12.71 2.65
C LEU A 189 8.07 13.60 1.98
N ILE A 190 6.82 13.17 2.07
CA ILE A 190 5.64 13.90 1.56
C ILE A 190 4.98 14.59 2.75
N ILE A 191 4.75 15.91 2.67
CA ILE A 191 4.06 16.68 3.71
C ILE A 191 2.85 17.39 3.10
N ASP A 192 1.65 16.90 3.40
CA ASP A 192 0.38 17.51 3.00
C ASP A 192 -0.07 18.61 3.97
N GLU A 193 -0.94 19.48 3.46
CA GLU A 193 -1.47 20.67 4.14
C GLU A 193 -0.37 21.62 4.64
N ILE A 194 0.69 21.81 3.85
CA ILE A 194 1.85 22.65 4.19
C ILE A 194 1.48 24.11 4.53
N SER A 195 0.28 24.58 4.15
CA SER A 195 -0.22 25.92 4.44
C SER A 195 -0.35 26.21 5.94
N MET A 196 -0.60 25.17 6.75
CA MET A 196 -0.72 25.32 8.20
C MET A 196 0.63 25.22 8.93
N MET A 197 1.75 25.06 8.19
CA MET A 197 3.08 24.95 8.79
C MET A 197 3.72 26.32 8.99
N THR A 198 4.34 26.52 10.15
CA THR A 198 5.12 27.72 10.42
C THR A 198 6.53 27.61 9.82
N ALA A 199 7.10 28.75 9.43
CA ALA A 199 8.50 28.82 8.98
C ALA A 199 9.48 28.25 10.02
N GLU A 200 9.27 28.57 11.30
CA GLU A 200 10.12 28.13 12.41
C GLU A 200 10.16 26.61 12.52
N LEU A 201 9.00 25.93 12.40
CA LEU A 201 8.94 24.48 12.46
C LEU A 201 9.66 23.86 11.26
N LEU A 202 9.51 24.44 10.06
CA LEU A 202 10.19 23.99 8.84
C LEU A 202 11.71 24.06 8.99
N ASP A 203 12.23 25.19 9.47
CA ASP A 203 13.66 25.41 9.67
C ASP A 203 14.22 24.45 10.75
N LYS A 204 13.48 24.24 11.84
CA LYS A 204 13.85 23.24 12.87
C LYS A 204 13.96 21.83 12.28
N LEU A 205 12.98 21.40 11.49
CA LEU A 205 12.97 20.07 10.88
C LEU A 205 14.13 19.88 9.90
N ASN A 206 14.45 20.90 9.09
CA ASN A 206 15.59 20.87 8.18
C ASN A 206 16.91 20.64 8.94
N GLU A 207 17.15 21.42 10.00
CA GLU A 207 18.36 21.32 10.81
C GLU A 207 18.44 20.02 11.61
N ILE A 208 17.30 19.50 12.09
CA ILE A 208 17.22 18.17 12.70
C ILE A 208 17.62 17.10 11.68
N GLY A 209 17.07 17.12 10.47
CA GLY A 209 17.39 16.17 9.41
C GLY A 209 18.88 16.18 9.06
N LYS A 210 19.47 17.38 8.95
CA LYS A 210 20.92 17.55 8.72
C LYS A 210 21.76 16.92 9.83
N LYS A 211 21.41 17.17 11.10
CA LYS A 211 22.10 16.60 12.27
C LYS A 211 21.95 15.09 12.35
N VAL A 212 20.73 14.59 12.24
CA VAL A 212 20.41 13.15 12.32
C VAL A 212 21.14 12.36 11.25
N ARG A 213 21.13 12.82 10.00
CA ARG A 213 21.71 12.10 8.86
C ARG A 213 23.18 12.43 8.63
N SER A 214 23.76 13.32 9.46
CA SER A 214 25.12 13.83 9.28
C SER A 214 25.39 14.30 7.85
N ASN A 215 24.41 14.96 7.24
CA ASN A 215 24.43 15.40 5.85
C ASN A 215 23.97 16.85 5.77
N LYS A 216 24.78 17.73 5.18
CA LYS A 216 24.48 19.18 5.12
C LYS A 216 23.43 19.57 4.08
N LYS A 217 23.06 18.66 3.17
CA LYS A 217 21.98 18.90 2.19
C LYS A 217 20.65 19.18 2.90
N PRO A 218 19.70 19.86 2.25
CA PRO A 218 18.36 20.07 2.80
C PRO A 218 17.76 18.77 3.35
N PHE A 219 17.21 18.83 4.56
CA PHE A 219 16.63 17.71 5.31
C PHE A 219 17.57 16.50 5.49
N GLY A 220 18.89 16.72 5.43
CA GLY A 220 19.86 15.64 5.44
C GLY A 220 19.87 14.80 4.16
N GLY A 221 19.44 15.38 3.04
CA GLY A 221 19.36 14.73 1.73
C GLY A 221 18.14 13.84 1.52
N ILE A 222 17.09 13.99 2.35
CA ILE A 222 15.78 13.39 2.07
C ILE A 222 15.14 14.16 0.91
N GLN A 223 14.57 13.45 -0.05
CA GLN A 223 13.79 14.07 -1.12
C GLN A 223 12.46 14.57 -0.55
N ILE A 224 12.07 15.80 -0.89
CA ILE A 224 10.92 16.48 -0.28
C ILE A 224 9.81 16.69 -1.30
N LEU A 225 8.58 16.36 -0.92
CA LEU A 225 7.37 16.77 -1.63
C LEU A 225 6.45 17.52 -0.65
N PHE A 226 6.42 18.84 -0.73
CA PHE A 226 5.44 19.65 -0.01
C PHE A 226 4.16 19.77 -0.82
N VAL A 227 3.03 19.54 -0.18
CA VAL A 227 1.71 19.61 -0.82
C VAL A 227 0.80 20.55 -0.02
N GLY A 228 0.13 21.45 -0.72
CA GLY A 228 -0.88 22.32 -0.10
C GLY A 228 -1.20 23.57 -0.91
N ASP A 229 -2.06 24.42 -0.37
CA ASP A 229 -2.52 25.65 -1.01
C ASP A 229 -2.48 26.78 0.03
N PHE A 230 -1.54 27.73 -0.07
CA PHE A 230 -1.45 28.81 0.93
C PHE A 230 -2.60 29.81 0.84
N PHE A 231 -3.46 29.73 -0.19
CA PHE A 231 -4.75 30.43 -0.22
C PHE A 231 -5.80 29.81 0.71
N GLN A 232 -5.56 28.60 1.26
CA GLN A 232 -6.41 27.99 2.29
C GLN A 232 -6.02 28.51 3.68
N LEU A 233 -6.32 27.73 4.73
CA LEU A 233 -6.10 28.17 6.10
C LEU A 233 -4.60 28.37 6.40
N PRO A 234 -4.23 29.49 7.05
CA PRO A 234 -2.87 29.77 7.50
C PRO A 234 -2.51 28.93 8.75
N PRO A 235 -1.26 29.00 9.24
CA PRO A 235 -0.88 28.38 10.50
C PRO A 235 -1.69 28.93 11.68
N VAL A 236 -2.21 28.04 12.53
CA VAL A 236 -3.05 28.42 13.68
C VAL A 236 -2.23 29.21 14.70
N ASN A 237 -2.65 30.44 14.96
CA ASN A 237 -1.98 31.32 15.91
C ASN A 237 -2.57 31.19 17.33
N LYS A 238 -1.81 30.65 18.28
CA LYS A 238 -2.27 30.49 19.69
C LYS A 238 -1.75 31.59 20.62
N SER A 239 -0.78 32.35 20.18
CA SER A 239 -0.08 33.38 20.94
C SER A 239 0.05 34.56 19.99
N ASN A 240 -0.69 35.67 20.22
CA ASN A 240 -0.89 36.86 19.36
C ASN A 240 0.32 37.45 18.55
N GLU A 241 1.47 36.80 18.53
CA GLU A 241 2.62 37.03 17.68
C GLU A 241 2.36 36.60 16.22
N PRO A 242 2.82 37.38 15.23
CA PRO A 242 2.64 37.04 13.82
C PRO A 242 3.41 35.76 13.45
N THR A 243 2.71 34.73 13.02
CA THR A 243 3.31 33.50 12.48
C THR A 243 3.76 33.70 11.03
N MET A 244 4.98 33.27 10.71
CA MET A 244 5.48 33.28 9.33
C MET A 244 5.05 32.00 8.60
N PHE A 245 4.71 32.14 7.33
CA PHE A 245 4.37 31.00 6.47
C PHE A 245 5.60 30.16 6.16
N ALA A 246 5.40 28.87 5.91
CA ALA A 246 6.47 27.94 5.52
C ALA A 246 7.33 28.46 4.35
N PHE A 247 6.75 29.10 3.33
CA PHE A 247 7.50 29.63 2.19
C PHE A 247 8.45 30.80 2.53
N GLU A 248 8.29 31.41 3.70
CA GLU A 248 9.16 32.48 4.18
C GLU A 248 10.45 31.94 4.82
N SER A 249 10.51 30.63 5.11
CA SER A 249 11.63 30.00 5.81
C SER A 249 12.89 29.89 4.95
N VAL A 250 14.04 29.82 5.60
CA VAL A 250 15.33 29.61 4.92
C VAL A 250 15.37 28.19 4.34
N ALA A 251 14.91 27.20 5.10
CA ALA A 251 14.82 25.82 4.66
C ALA A 251 13.92 25.65 3.42
N TRP A 252 12.85 26.44 3.26
CA TRP A 252 12.04 26.39 2.04
C TRP A 252 12.87 26.74 0.80
N LYS A 253 13.59 27.87 0.86
CA LYS A 253 14.43 28.38 -0.23
C LYS A 253 15.59 27.44 -0.55
N GLU A 254 16.12 26.77 0.48
CA GLU A 254 17.20 25.77 0.33
C GLU A 254 16.69 24.46 -0.27
N ALA A 255 15.50 24.02 0.15
CA ALA A 255 14.99 22.69 -0.16
C ALA A 255 14.30 22.62 -1.53
N ILE A 256 13.43 23.58 -1.87
CA ILE A 256 12.53 23.46 -3.02
C ILE A 256 13.23 23.85 -4.32
N THR A 257 13.33 22.90 -5.24
CA THR A 257 13.97 23.08 -6.56
C THR A 257 12.97 23.27 -7.69
N SER A 258 11.74 22.80 -7.51
CA SER A 258 10.68 22.82 -8.53
C SER A 258 9.33 23.08 -7.87
N SER A 259 8.50 23.91 -8.50
CA SER A 259 7.11 24.13 -8.09
C SER A 259 6.17 23.73 -9.21
N ILE A 260 5.05 23.09 -8.87
CA ILE A 260 4.06 22.61 -9.82
C ILE A 260 2.67 22.99 -9.28
N GLU A 261 1.89 23.69 -10.09
CA GLU A 261 0.50 24.03 -9.76
C GLU A 261 -0.47 23.19 -10.59
N LEU A 262 -1.39 22.51 -9.91
CA LEU A 262 -2.53 21.85 -10.53
C LEU A 262 -3.67 22.87 -10.71
N THR A 263 -4.11 23.09 -11.93
CA THR A 263 -5.11 24.11 -12.28
C THR A 263 -6.48 23.52 -12.59
N GLN A 264 -6.53 22.24 -13.01
CA GLN A 264 -7.78 21.57 -13.37
C GLN A 264 -8.55 21.11 -12.13
N ILE A 265 -9.71 21.72 -11.88
CA ILE A 265 -10.63 21.32 -10.79
C ILE A 265 -11.35 20.03 -11.23
N GLN A 266 -11.21 18.97 -10.45
CA GLN A 266 -11.78 17.63 -10.70
C GLN A 266 -13.01 17.33 -9.83
N ARG A 267 -13.10 17.95 -8.64
CA ARG A 267 -14.18 17.72 -7.67
C ARG A 267 -15.51 18.32 -8.13
N GLN A 268 -15.50 19.57 -8.56
CA GLN A 268 -16.68 20.28 -9.07
C GLN A 268 -16.73 20.13 -10.59
N LYS A 269 -17.83 19.58 -11.13
CA LYS A 269 -18.00 19.43 -12.59
C LYS A 269 -18.60 20.67 -13.26
N ASP A 270 -19.27 21.51 -12.50
CA ASP A 270 -19.92 22.75 -12.97
C ASP A 270 -18.88 23.84 -13.23
N GLU A 271 -18.73 24.25 -14.49
CA GLU A 271 -17.79 25.28 -14.93
C GLU A 271 -18.07 26.66 -14.31
N VAL A 272 -19.35 27.00 -14.09
CA VAL A 272 -19.74 28.26 -13.44
C VAL A 272 -19.23 28.24 -12.00
N PHE A 273 -19.47 27.15 -11.28
CA PHE A 273 -18.98 27.02 -9.91
C PHE A 273 -17.44 27.03 -9.83
N GLN A 274 -16.77 26.37 -10.78
CA GLN A 274 -15.31 26.41 -10.88
C GLN A 274 -14.80 27.84 -11.04
N GLY A 275 -15.47 28.69 -11.83
CA GLY A 275 -15.18 30.11 -11.98
C GLY A 275 -15.25 30.85 -10.64
N VAL A 276 -16.38 30.72 -9.93
CA VAL A 276 -16.57 31.31 -8.60
C VAL A 276 -15.48 30.87 -7.62
N LEU A 277 -15.12 29.58 -7.62
CA LEU A 277 -14.08 29.05 -6.73
C LEU A 277 -12.67 29.59 -7.03
N LYS A 278 -12.33 29.82 -8.31
CA LYS A 278 -11.06 30.43 -8.71
C LYS A 278 -10.95 31.86 -8.20
N GLU A 279 -12.02 32.64 -8.31
CA GLU A 279 -12.09 34.01 -7.80
C GLU A 279 -12.10 34.06 -6.27
N ALA A 280 -12.84 33.15 -5.63
CA ALA A 280 -12.89 33.01 -4.17
C ALA A 280 -11.50 32.68 -3.60
N ARG A 281 -10.72 31.82 -4.28
CA ARG A 281 -9.35 31.44 -3.89
C ARG A 281 -8.44 32.65 -3.76
N THR A 282 -8.51 33.59 -4.70
CA THR A 282 -7.66 34.80 -4.71
C THR A 282 -8.26 35.98 -3.93
N GLY A 283 -9.50 35.83 -3.45
CA GLY A 283 -10.22 36.84 -2.67
C GLY A 283 -10.66 38.05 -3.50
N THR A 284 -10.95 37.85 -4.79
CA THR A 284 -11.46 38.91 -5.68
C THR A 284 -12.64 38.38 -6.48
N LEU A 285 -13.83 38.40 -5.85
CA LEU A 285 -15.07 37.99 -6.51
C LEU A 285 -15.55 39.06 -7.49
N THR A 286 -15.95 38.65 -8.69
CA THR A 286 -16.65 39.48 -9.67
C THR A 286 -18.09 39.73 -9.23
N LYS A 287 -18.74 40.72 -9.85
CA LYS A 287 -20.16 41.01 -9.59
C LYS A 287 -21.05 39.81 -9.91
N GLU A 288 -20.77 39.11 -11.00
CA GLU A 288 -21.48 37.90 -11.43
C GLU A 288 -21.34 36.77 -10.40
N SER A 289 -20.12 36.48 -9.93
CA SER A 289 -19.90 35.49 -8.86
C SER A 289 -20.62 35.85 -7.56
N CYS A 290 -20.69 37.14 -7.22
CA CYS A 290 -21.45 37.60 -6.07
C CYS A 290 -22.96 37.36 -6.24
N GLU A 291 -23.50 37.58 -7.44
CA GLU A 291 -24.92 37.32 -7.74
C GLU A 291 -25.23 35.82 -7.69
N ILE A 292 -24.35 34.96 -8.20
CA ILE A 292 -24.47 33.50 -8.12
C ILE A 292 -24.54 33.03 -6.66
N LEU A 293 -23.63 33.53 -5.81
CA LEU A 293 -23.59 33.17 -4.38
C LEU A 293 -24.80 33.72 -3.62
N ARG A 294 -25.28 34.93 -3.95
CA ARG A 294 -26.54 35.46 -3.42
C ARG A 294 -27.74 34.62 -3.85
N GLY A 295 -27.74 34.08 -5.06
CA GLY A 295 -28.75 33.12 -5.52
C GLY A 295 -28.73 31.78 -4.78
N CYS A 296 -27.71 31.53 -3.96
CA CYS A 296 -27.66 30.38 -3.04
C CYS A 296 -28.26 30.71 -1.66
N GLN A 297 -28.58 31.98 -1.38
CA GLN A 297 -29.26 32.40 -0.16
C GLN A 297 -30.77 32.12 -0.23
N GLY A 298 -31.38 31.85 0.93
CA GLY A 298 -32.83 31.69 1.04
C GLY A 298 -33.42 30.44 0.40
N ARG A 299 -32.60 29.55 -0.18
CA ARG A 299 -33.05 28.24 -0.65
C ARG A 299 -33.59 27.40 0.51
N ASP A 300 -34.73 26.75 0.32
CA ASP A 300 -35.27 25.88 1.35
C ASP A 300 -34.49 24.57 1.43
N TRP A 301 -33.84 24.37 2.57
CA TRP A 301 -33.15 23.14 2.92
C TRP A 301 -33.75 22.47 4.15
N LYS A 302 -34.72 23.11 4.80
CA LYS A 302 -35.28 22.64 6.08
C LYS A 302 -36.21 21.45 5.87
N GLU A 303 -36.86 21.39 4.71
CA GLU A 303 -37.73 20.29 4.30
C GLU A 303 -36.97 19.03 3.84
N ASN A 304 -35.67 19.14 3.57
CA ASN A 304 -34.85 18.00 3.17
C ASN A 304 -34.71 17.01 4.32
N LYS A 305 -34.98 15.72 4.04
CA LYS A 305 -34.77 14.60 4.99
C LYS A 305 -33.33 14.56 5.52
N ILE A 306 -32.35 14.85 4.66
CA ILE A 306 -30.94 14.97 5.04
C ILE A 306 -30.51 16.43 4.81
N ARG A 307 -30.39 17.18 5.90
CA ARG A 307 -30.04 18.61 5.88
C ARG A 307 -28.58 18.82 5.45
N PRO A 308 -28.23 19.98 4.87
CA PRO A 308 -26.85 20.33 4.62
C PRO A 308 -26.07 20.42 5.94
N THR A 309 -24.79 20.05 5.92
CA THR A 309 -23.93 20.20 7.11
C THR A 309 -23.56 21.67 7.27
N LEU A 310 -23.82 22.22 8.46
CA LEU A 310 -23.46 23.59 8.79
C LEU A 310 -21.95 23.70 9.06
N LEU A 311 -21.29 24.67 8.43
CA LEU A 311 -19.86 24.92 8.63
C LEU A 311 -19.64 26.11 9.53
N PHE A 312 -19.02 25.88 10.70
CA PHE A 312 -18.75 26.92 11.70
C PHE A 312 -17.26 27.16 11.93
N PRO A 313 -16.85 28.37 12.35
CA PRO A 313 -15.47 28.65 12.70
C PRO A 313 -15.02 27.93 14.00
N ARG A 314 -15.88 27.85 15.03
CA ARG A 314 -15.48 27.40 16.38
C ARG A 314 -16.05 26.02 16.74
N ARG A 315 -15.28 25.23 17.50
CA ARG A 315 -15.68 23.88 17.96
C ARG A 315 -16.89 23.91 18.91
N ALA A 316 -16.96 24.88 19.80
CA ALA A 316 -18.05 24.98 20.78
C ALA A 316 -19.43 25.13 20.12
N GLU A 317 -19.52 25.90 19.02
CA GLU A 317 -20.76 26.07 18.25
C GLU A 317 -21.19 24.75 17.59
N VAL A 318 -20.22 24.03 17.02
CA VAL A 318 -20.45 22.72 16.39
C VAL A 318 -20.96 21.70 17.40
N GLU A 319 -20.33 21.61 18.56
CA GLU A 319 -20.73 20.69 19.64
C GLU A 319 -22.14 21.04 20.15
N MET A 320 -22.40 22.32 20.41
CA MET A 320 -23.72 22.79 20.86
C MET A 320 -24.84 22.43 19.87
N ILE A 321 -24.61 22.60 18.56
CA ILE A 321 -25.62 22.32 17.53
C ILE A 321 -25.84 20.81 17.39
N ASN A 322 -24.77 20.03 17.33
CA ASN A 322 -24.88 18.57 17.21
C ASN A 322 -25.59 17.97 18.44
N ASP A 323 -25.24 18.42 19.65
CA ASP A 323 -25.86 17.97 20.89
C ASP A 323 -27.32 18.38 20.98
N SER A 324 -27.65 19.63 20.63
CA SER A 324 -29.03 20.12 20.67
C SER A 324 -29.92 19.37 19.69
N ASN A 325 -29.44 19.09 18.48
CA ASN A 325 -30.20 18.31 17.50
C ASN A 325 -30.38 16.85 17.96
N LEU A 326 -29.34 16.23 18.52
CA LEU A 326 -29.46 14.87 19.05
C LEU A 326 -30.45 14.81 20.23
N ARG A 327 -30.41 15.79 21.14
CA ARG A 327 -31.33 15.87 22.29
C ARG A 327 -32.79 16.09 21.89
N ALA A 328 -33.03 16.73 20.76
CA ALA A 328 -34.38 16.96 20.23
C ALA A 328 -35.02 15.69 19.66
N LEU A 329 -34.23 14.64 19.38
CA LEU A 329 -34.76 13.37 18.87
C LEU A 329 -35.40 12.54 19.97
N THR A 330 -36.50 11.87 19.64
CA THR A 330 -37.21 10.94 20.51
C THR A 330 -36.84 9.50 20.17
N GLY A 331 -36.67 8.65 21.18
CA GLY A 331 -36.45 7.21 20.98
C GLY A 331 -35.35 6.63 21.87
N ARG A 332 -34.93 5.41 21.56
CA ARG A 332 -33.84 4.73 22.27
C ARG A 332 -32.49 5.32 21.88
N ARG A 333 -31.66 5.63 22.87
CA ARG A 333 -30.25 6.01 22.67
C ARG A 333 -29.37 4.78 22.57
N TYR A 334 -28.50 4.77 21.56
CA TYR A 334 -27.46 3.76 21.38
C TYR A 334 -26.12 4.42 21.60
N SER A 335 -25.33 3.91 22.53
CA SER A 335 -24.01 4.45 22.88
C SER A 335 -22.91 3.47 22.51
N TYR A 336 -21.93 3.95 21.76
CA TYR A 336 -20.79 3.17 21.29
C TYR A 336 -19.51 3.77 21.86
N LYS A 337 -18.83 3.01 22.72
CA LYS A 337 -17.51 3.38 23.25
C LYS A 337 -16.42 2.85 22.34
N ALA A 338 -15.43 3.70 22.04
CA ALA A 338 -14.24 3.31 21.31
C ALA A 338 -13.46 2.27 22.14
N ARG A 339 -13.00 1.20 21.49
CA ARG A 339 -12.32 0.08 22.15
C ARG A 339 -10.92 -0.12 21.58
N LEU A 340 -10.04 -0.71 22.38
CA LEU A 340 -8.77 -1.22 21.86
C LEU A 340 -9.01 -2.60 21.26
N VAL A 341 -8.37 -2.86 20.12
CA VAL A 341 -8.31 -4.17 19.48
C VAL A 341 -6.84 -4.51 19.34
N TYR A 342 -6.50 -5.74 19.72
CA TYR A 342 -5.15 -6.24 19.66
C TYR A 342 -4.98 -7.09 18.40
N ASP A 343 -4.02 -6.73 17.58
CA ASP A 343 -3.63 -7.51 16.41
C ASP A 343 -2.35 -8.30 16.74
N GLY A 344 -2.44 -9.63 16.65
CA GLY A 344 -1.34 -10.52 17.01
C GLY A 344 -1.10 -10.67 18.53
N LYS A 345 0.12 -11.12 18.89
CA LYS A 345 0.51 -11.35 20.29
C LYS A 345 0.96 -10.01 20.91
N ILE A 346 0.32 -9.61 22.01
CA ILE A 346 0.75 -8.48 22.84
C ILE A 346 2.21 -8.73 23.29
N PRO A 347 3.15 -7.79 23.07
CA PRO A 347 4.54 -7.94 23.50
C PRO A 347 4.66 -8.23 24.99
N ASP A 348 5.55 -9.15 25.35
CA ASP A 348 5.79 -9.51 26.74
C ASP A 348 6.30 -8.26 27.51
N GLY A 349 5.60 -7.87 28.58
CA GLY A 349 5.90 -6.67 29.38
C GLY A 349 5.11 -5.41 28.99
N PHE A 350 4.26 -5.44 27.96
CA PHE A 350 3.33 -4.34 27.71
C PHE A 350 2.23 -4.30 28.77
N ILE A 351 1.95 -3.12 29.31
CA ILE A 351 0.90 -2.88 30.28
C ILE A 351 0.04 -1.73 29.77
N GLU A 352 -1.27 -1.93 29.63
CA GLU A 352 -2.18 -0.86 29.18
C GLU A 352 -2.17 0.36 30.10
N SER A 353 -1.88 0.19 31.39
CA SER A 353 -1.75 1.30 32.33
C SER A 353 -0.41 2.04 32.25
N ASP A 354 0.49 1.65 31.33
CA ASP A 354 1.75 2.36 31.12
C ASP A 354 1.50 3.84 30.77
N GLU A 355 2.23 4.72 31.44
CA GLU A 355 2.01 6.16 31.32
C GLU A 355 2.29 6.68 29.89
N ASN A 356 3.26 6.09 29.18
CA ASN A 356 3.57 6.48 27.81
C ASN A 356 2.48 6.01 26.85
N PHE A 357 1.98 4.78 27.04
CA PHE A 357 0.86 4.29 26.25
C PHE A 357 -0.41 5.11 26.49
N GLN A 358 -0.75 5.41 27.75
CA GLN A 358 -1.92 6.24 28.07
C GLN A 358 -1.80 7.66 27.51
N LYS A 359 -0.61 8.26 27.51
CA LYS A 359 -0.36 9.54 26.85
C LYS A 359 -0.55 9.43 25.34
N ALA A 360 0.02 8.42 24.70
CA ALA A 360 -0.12 8.20 23.25
C ALA A 360 -1.59 7.98 22.87
N LEU A 361 -2.33 7.16 23.62
CA LEU A 361 -3.75 6.89 23.41
C LEU A 361 -4.60 8.16 23.59
N ASN A 362 -4.33 8.96 24.61
CA ASN A 362 -5.07 10.21 24.83
C ASN A 362 -4.83 11.24 23.72
N ILE A 363 -3.58 11.37 23.24
CA ILE A 363 -3.26 12.21 22.08
C ILE A 363 -4.01 11.69 20.84
N PHE A 364 -3.92 10.38 20.59
CA PHE A 364 -4.57 9.72 19.47
C PHE A 364 -6.08 9.92 19.48
N ASP A 365 -6.74 9.72 20.62
CA ASP A 365 -8.18 9.95 20.73
C ASP A 365 -8.54 11.45 20.57
N SER A 366 -7.67 12.38 21.00
CA SER A 366 -7.94 13.83 20.89
C SER A 366 -7.83 14.36 19.46
N ASP A 367 -6.99 13.71 18.64
CA ASP A 367 -6.75 14.06 17.23
C ASP A 367 -7.55 13.18 16.25
N GLY A 368 -8.12 12.08 16.73
CA GLY A 368 -8.92 11.14 15.96
C GLY A 368 -10.16 11.77 15.33
N ALA A 369 -10.56 11.25 14.17
CA ALA A 369 -11.79 11.68 13.49
C ALA A 369 -13.07 11.15 14.16
N TYR A 370 -12.94 10.16 15.05
CA TYR A 370 -14.04 9.50 15.76
C TYR A 370 -14.27 10.13 17.14
N SER A 371 -15.46 9.88 17.70
CA SER A 371 -15.77 10.22 19.10
C SER A 371 -15.44 9.04 20.02
N LYS A 372 -14.79 9.30 21.17
CA LYS A 372 -14.54 8.28 22.21
C LYS A 372 -15.85 7.60 22.63
N GLU A 373 -16.89 8.39 22.80
CA GLU A 373 -18.26 7.93 23.04
C GLU A 373 -19.14 8.53 21.96
N LEU A 374 -19.72 7.67 21.14
CA LEU A 374 -20.62 8.04 20.06
C LEU A 374 -22.05 7.68 20.47
N GLU A 375 -22.91 8.69 20.59
CA GLU A 375 -24.33 8.49 20.82
C GLU A 375 -25.10 8.65 19.51
N LEU A 376 -25.98 7.70 19.20
CA LEU A 376 -26.84 7.70 18.02
C LEU A 376 -28.29 7.39 18.41
N MET A 377 -29.21 7.95 17.64
CA MET A 377 -30.65 7.71 17.72
C MET A 377 -31.19 7.57 16.30
N VAL A 378 -32.37 6.96 16.16
CA VAL A 378 -33.12 7.01 14.89
C VAL A 378 -33.35 8.48 14.53
N ASP A 379 -33.31 8.80 13.24
CA ASP A 379 -33.38 10.14 12.66
C ASP A 379 -32.15 11.03 12.91
N ALA A 380 -31.11 10.53 13.59
CA ALA A 380 -29.86 11.28 13.74
C ALA A 380 -29.14 11.42 12.39
N GLN A 381 -28.80 12.67 12.03
CA GLN A 381 -27.96 12.95 10.87
C GLN A 381 -26.49 12.66 11.18
N VAL A 382 -25.88 11.84 10.33
CA VAL A 382 -24.50 11.36 10.49
C VAL A 382 -23.69 11.53 9.21
N MET A 383 -22.37 11.45 9.36
CA MET A 383 -21.42 11.47 8.26
C MET A 383 -20.37 10.39 8.48
N LEU A 384 -20.01 9.70 7.39
CA LEU A 384 -18.90 8.76 7.37
C LEU A 384 -17.57 9.49 7.57
N ILE A 385 -16.73 8.96 8.44
CA ILE A 385 -15.36 9.47 8.70
C ILE A 385 -14.27 8.55 8.14
N ALA A 386 -14.65 7.51 7.41
CA ALA A 386 -13.77 6.57 6.72
C ALA A 386 -14.44 6.08 5.44
N ASN A 387 -13.64 5.56 4.51
CA ASN A 387 -14.15 4.91 3.31
C ASN A 387 -14.68 3.53 3.70
N VAL A 388 -15.96 3.27 3.43
CA VAL A 388 -16.63 2.01 3.82
C VAL A 388 -16.97 1.17 2.60
N ASP A 389 -17.42 1.82 1.51
CA ASP A 389 -17.79 1.15 0.27
C ASP A 389 -17.68 2.16 -0.89
N PRO A 390 -16.46 2.41 -1.38
CA PRO A 390 -16.22 3.38 -2.44
C PRO A 390 -16.99 3.10 -3.73
N ASP A 391 -17.19 1.82 -4.07
CA ASP A 391 -17.91 1.39 -5.28
C ASP A 391 -19.38 1.81 -5.23
N SER A 392 -19.99 1.74 -4.05
CA SER A 392 -21.35 2.27 -3.80
C SER A 392 -21.37 3.77 -3.51
N GLY A 393 -20.24 4.48 -3.66
CA GLY A 393 -20.11 5.91 -3.38
C GLY A 393 -20.09 6.27 -1.89
N LEU A 394 -19.91 5.30 -0.98
CA LEU A 394 -19.83 5.50 0.47
C LEU A 394 -18.38 5.74 0.91
N VAL A 395 -18.00 7.01 0.90
CA VAL A 395 -16.66 7.50 1.20
C VAL A 395 -16.67 8.42 2.41
N ASN A 396 -15.50 8.80 2.90
CA ASN A 396 -15.40 9.82 3.93
C ASN A 396 -16.08 11.12 3.47
N GLY A 397 -16.99 11.65 4.31
CA GLY A 397 -17.81 12.82 4.00
C GLY A 397 -19.24 12.48 3.54
N SER A 398 -19.52 11.23 3.15
CA SER A 398 -20.88 10.80 2.77
C SER A 398 -21.84 10.99 3.94
N ARG A 399 -22.94 11.72 3.69
CA ARG A 399 -23.97 12.00 4.72
C ARG A 399 -25.13 11.04 4.64
N GLY A 400 -25.74 10.79 5.79
CA GLY A 400 -26.94 9.99 5.89
C GLY A 400 -27.73 10.26 7.15
N VAL A 401 -28.86 9.59 7.29
CA VAL A 401 -29.70 9.59 8.48
C VAL A 401 -29.83 8.15 8.99
N ILE A 402 -29.78 7.99 10.31
CA ILE A 402 -30.02 6.70 10.94
C ILE A 402 -31.49 6.32 10.73
N VAL A 403 -31.75 5.25 9.99
CA VAL A 403 -33.11 4.73 9.75
C VAL A 403 -33.48 3.58 10.68
N GLY A 404 -32.51 3.04 11.41
CA GLY A 404 -32.73 1.97 12.36
C GLY A 404 -31.43 1.40 12.89
N PHE A 405 -31.56 0.33 13.66
CA PHE A 405 -30.43 -0.43 14.20
C PHE A 405 -30.70 -1.92 13.96
N CYS A 406 -29.66 -2.67 13.60
CA CYS A 406 -29.76 -4.10 13.38
C CYS A 406 -30.19 -4.80 14.69
N PRO A 407 -31.29 -5.59 14.71
CA PRO A 407 -31.78 -6.19 15.95
C PRO A 407 -30.79 -7.15 16.63
N SER A 408 -29.95 -7.84 15.86
CA SER A 408 -29.01 -8.85 16.38
C SER A 408 -27.66 -8.28 16.80
N THR A 409 -27.18 -7.25 16.11
CA THR A 409 -25.84 -6.67 16.35
C THR A 409 -25.88 -5.28 16.97
N GLU A 410 -27.07 -4.68 17.07
CA GLU A 410 -27.32 -3.28 17.42
C GLU A 410 -26.58 -2.26 16.53
N LEU A 411 -25.99 -2.67 15.39
CA LEU A 411 -25.27 -1.77 14.51
C LEU A 411 -26.21 -0.77 13.81
N PRO A 412 -25.79 0.50 13.61
CA PRO A 412 -26.62 1.50 12.96
C PRO A 412 -26.83 1.19 11.47
N ILE A 413 -28.07 1.35 11.02
CA ILE A 413 -28.46 1.29 9.62
C ILE A 413 -28.67 2.72 9.14
N VAL A 414 -27.91 3.11 8.12
CA VAL A 414 -27.88 4.49 7.61
C VAL A 414 -28.44 4.51 6.20
N GLU A 415 -29.35 5.44 5.93
CA GLU A 415 -29.78 5.82 4.58
C GLU A 415 -29.00 7.07 4.16
N PHE A 416 -28.17 6.92 3.12
CA PHE A 416 -27.28 7.96 2.62
C PHE A 416 -27.98 8.84 1.57
N VAL A 417 -27.41 10.02 1.30
CA VAL A 417 -27.93 10.99 0.31
C VAL A 417 -28.07 10.38 -1.09
N ASN A 418 -27.20 9.44 -1.45
CA ASN A 418 -27.26 8.72 -2.73
C ASN A 418 -28.33 7.61 -2.77
N GLY A 419 -29.17 7.48 -1.72
CA GLY A 419 -30.22 6.48 -1.60
C GLY A 419 -29.75 5.12 -1.07
N VAL A 420 -28.44 4.89 -0.93
CA VAL A 420 -27.90 3.63 -0.42
C VAL A 420 -28.28 3.46 1.06
N LYS A 421 -28.82 2.28 1.41
CA LYS A 421 -29.08 1.87 2.79
C LYS A 421 -28.08 0.82 3.21
N LYS A 422 -27.29 1.08 4.25
CA LYS A 422 -26.25 0.14 4.71
C LYS A 422 -26.12 0.10 6.22
N SER A 423 -25.93 -1.12 6.75
CA SER A 423 -25.50 -1.33 8.14
C SER A 423 -24.03 -0.98 8.27
N ILE A 424 -23.70 -0.08 9.19
CA ILE A 424 -22.34 0.42 9.37
C ILE A 424 -21.68 -0.32 10.54
N GLY A 425 -20.69 -1.14 10.21
CA GLY A 425 -19.88 -1.88 11.17
C GLY A 425 -18.79 -1.03 11.81
N HIS A 426 -17.98 -1.65 12.67
CA HIS A 426 -16.81 -0.99 13.23
C HIS A 426 -15.71 -0.81 12.19
N HIS A 427 -14.99 0.29 12.31
CA HIS A 427 -13.76 0.57 11.60
C HIS A 427 -12.62 0.69 12.60
N THR A 428 -11.43 0.28 12.16
CA THR A 428 -10.25 0.15 13.02
C THR A 428 -9.16 1.09 12.53
N TRP A 429 -8.69 1.95 13.42
CA TRP A 429 -7.56 2.84 13.20
C TRP A 429 -6.35 2.35 13.98
N PRO A 430 -5.24 1.98 13.33
CA PRO A 430 -4.04 1.50 14.03
C PRO A 430 -3.42 2.62 14.88
N ILE A 431 -3.01 2.28 16.10
CA ILE A 431 -2.25 3.20 16.95
C ILE A 431 -0.79 3.07 16.54
N GLU A 432 -0.30 4.05 15.79
CA GLU A 432 0.99 3.95 15.09
C GLU A 432 2.20 3.65 15.99
N ASP A 433 2.21 4.11 17.25
CA ASP A 433 3.30 3.85 18.19
C ASP A 433 3.26 2.43 18.76
N TYR A 434 2.12 1.73 18.63
CA TYR A 434 1.83 0.42 19.17
C TYR A 434 1.14 -0.43 18.10
N GLU A 435 1.91 -0.92 17.13
CA GLU A 435 1.38 -1.55 15.90
C GLU A 435 0.51 -2.80 16.14
N PHE A 436 0.63 -3.42 17.31
CA PHE A 436 -0.20 -4.53 17.78
C PHE A 436 -1.52 -4.07 18.43
N ILE A 437 -1.78 -2.76 18.50
CA ILE A 437 -2.96 -2.15 19.10
C ILE A 437 -3.60 -1.21 18.09
N SER A 438 -4.89 -1.34 17.94
CA SER A 438 -5.71 -0.43 17.14
C SER A 438 -6.89 0.08 17.95
N ARG A 439 -7.38 1.26 17.59
CA ARG A 439 -8.64 1.79 18.09
C ARG A 439 -9.78 1.39 17.16
N THR A 440 -10.84 0.80 17.69
CA THR A 440 -12.05 0.47 16.92
C THR A 440 -13.22 1.31 17.38
N GLN A 441 -14.01 1.81 16.43
CA GLN A 441 -15.26 2.55 16.67
C GLN A 441 -16.15 2.49 15.42
N ILE A 442 -17.45 2.76 15.55
CA ILE A 442 -18.32 3.01 14.41
C ILE A 442 -17.79 4.25 13.64
N PRO A 443 -17.52 4.18 12.32
CA PRO A 443 -16.98 5.29 11.53
C PRO A 443 -18.05 6.34 11.18
N LEU A 444 -18.81 6.77 12.19
CA LEU A 444 -19.81 7.82 12.08
C LEU A 444 -19.53 8.93 13.09
N LYS A 445 -19.89 10.15 12.72
CA LYS A 445 -20.04 11.29 13.63
C LYS A 445 -21.34 12.01 13.33
N LEU A 446 -21.87 12.75 14.31
CA LEU A 446 -22.96 13.69 14.07
C LEU A 446 -22.55 14.72 13.02
N ALA A 447 -23.46 15.00 12.09
CA ALA A 447 -23.18 15.78 10.89
C ALA A 447 -24.14 16.94 10.67
N TYR A 448 -24.78 17.43 11.74
CA TYR A 448 -25.51 18.68 11.69
C TYR A 448 -24.54 19.84 11.51
N ALA A 449 -23.42 19.86 12.25
CA ALA A 449 -22.39 20.88 12.14
C ALA A 449 -20.97 20.29 12.14
N VAL A 450 -20.03 20.96 11.47
CA VAL A 450 -18.59 20.65 11.46
C VAL A 450 -17.78 21.96 11.44
N THR A 451 -16.56 21.96 12.01
CA THR A 451 -15.70 23.15 11.94
C THR A 451 -15.03 23.27 10.58
N ILE A 452 -14.84 24.49 10.09
CA ILE A 452 -14.17 24.75 8.80
C ILE A 452 -12.75 24.15 8.78
N HIS A 453 -12.03 24.24 9.90
CA HIS A 453 -10.72 23.61 10.08
C HIS A 453 -10.74 22.08 9.92
N LYS A 454 -11.76 21.38 10.44
CA LYS A 454 -11.84 19.90 10.37
C LYS A 454 -12.36 19.40 9.02
N CYS A 455 -12.95 20.26 8.19
CA CYS A 455 -13.42 19.89 6.85
C CYS A 455 -12.39 20.15 5.75
N GLN A 456 -11.25 20.80 6.05
CA GLN A 456 -10.12 20.92 5.12
C GLN A 456 -9.66 19.53 4.66
N GLY A 457 -9.21 19.41 3.41
CA GLY A 457 -9.03 18.12 2.72
C GLY A 457 -10.32 17.33 2.34
N SER A 458 -11.43 17.44 3.08
CA SER A 458 -12.65 16.63 2.83
C SER A 458 -13.56 17.16 1.70
N THR A 459 -14.51 16.32 1.26
CA THR A 459 -15.57 16.67 0.29
C THR A 459 -16.94 16.48 0.93
N LEU A 460 -17.87 17.43 0.73
CA LEU A 460 -19.21 17.41 1.30
C LEU A 460 -20.26 17.35 0.20
N ASP A 461 -21.26 16.47 0.38
CA ASP A 461 -22.36 16.31 -0.58
C ASP A 461 -23.33 17.50 -0.58
N ALA A 462 -23.42 18.24 0.53
CA ALA A 462 -24.12 19.52 0.65
C ALA A 462 -23.65 20.25 1.92
N ALA A 463 -23.47 21.56 1.82
CA ALA A 463 -22.97 22.39 2.90
C ALA A 463 -23.79 23.68 3.03
N LEU A 464 -24.10 24.06 4.27
CA LEU A 464 -24.64 25.37 4.61
C LEU A 464 -23.50 26.18 5.21
N VAL A 465 -23.13 27.25 4.52
CA VAL A 465 -22.01 28.09 4.89
C VAL A 465 -22.56 29.46 5.29
N ASP A 466 -22.20 29.91 6.49
CA ASP A 466 -22.32 31.31 6.84
C ASP A 466 -21.10 32.04 6.23
N ILE A 467 -21.34 33.07 5.42
CA ILE A 467 -20.30 33.89 4.78
C ILE A 467 -20.55 35.37 5.11
N GLY A 468 -21.07 35.65 6.31
CA GLY A 468 -21.32 37.01 6.79
C GLY A 468 -20.07 37.76 7.27
N THR A 469 -20.30 38.97 7.79
CA THR A 469 -19.27 39.91 8.28
C THR A 469 -18.47 39.40 9.49
N GLY A 470 -18.93 38.36 10.17
CA GLY A 470 -18.38 37.88 11.44
C GLY A 470 -17.29 36.82 11.30
N ASN A 471 -16.03 37.20 11.53
CA ASN A 471 -14.94 36.30 11.96
C ASN A 471 -14.37 35.29 10.94
N PHE A 472 -14.24 35.64 9.66
CA PHE A 472 -13.43 34.83 8.73
C PHE A 472 -11.95 35.22 8.77
N GLU A 473 -11.07 34.25 9.01
CA GLU A 473 -9.63 34.36 8.73
C GLU A 473 -9.36 34.31 7.22
N PHE A 474 -8.13 34.66 6.80
CA PHE A 474 -7.74 34.53 5.39
C PHE A 474 -7.95 33.10 4.89
N GLY A 475 -8.56 32.95 3.71
CA GLY A 475 -8.82 31.65 3.09
C GLY A 475 -9.97 30.84 3.69
N GLN A 476 -10.54 31.23 4.84
CA GLN A 476 -11.54 30.42 5.55
C GLN A 476 -12.87 30.29 4.77
N ALA A 477 -13.38 31.40 4.21
CA ALA A 477 -14.58 31.39 3.38
C ALA A 477 -14.39 30.54 2.11
N TYR A 478 -13.21 30.64 1.47
CA TYR A 478 -12.85 29.82 0.32
C TYR A 478 -12.76 28.33 0.66
N VAL A 479 -12.15 27.97 1.79
CA VAL A 479 -12.10 26.57 2.24
C VAL A 479 -13.50 26.01 2.44
N ALA A 480 -14.39 26.76 3.09
CA ALA A 480 -15.77 26.35 3.30
C ALA A 480 -16.53 26.14 1.98
N LEU A 481 -16.47 27.11 1.05
CA LEU A 481 -17.10 26.98 -0.27
C LEU A 481 -16.58 25.77 -1.07
N SER A 482 -15.25 25.58 -1.10
CA SER A 482 -14.62 24.54 -1.91
C SER A 482 -14.94 23.11 -1.46
N ARG A 483 -15.64 22.92 -0.34
CA ARG A 483 -16.07 21.60 0.14
C ARG A 483 -17.27 21.05 -0.63
N ALA A 484 -18.16 21.91 -1.11
CA ALA A 484 -19.35 21.52 -1.85
C ALA A 484 -18.98 20.98 -3.25
N ARG A 485 -19.71 19.98 -3.74
CA ARG A 485 -19.50 19.38 -5.07
C ARG A 485 -20.16 20.16 -6.21
N SER A 486 -21.21 20.92 -5.94
CA SER A 486 -21.94 21.70 -6.92
C SER A 486 -22.60 22.93 -6.28
N LEU A 487 -23.08 23.88 -7.10
CA LEU A 487 -23.82 25.05 -6.61
C LEU A 487 -25.18 24.68 -6.03
N GLU A 488 -25.84 23.63 -6.53
CA GLU A 488 -27.12 23.15 -5.99
C GLU A 488 -26.97 22.59 -4.56
N ALA A 489 -25.82 21.97 -4.31
CA ALA A 489 -25.43 21.44 -3.01
C ALA A 489 -24.91 22.50 -2.04
N LEU A 490 -24.73 23.75 -2.49
CA LEU A 490 -24.26 24.85 -1.68
C LEU A 490 -25.45 25.71 -1.22
N TYR A 491 -25.52 25.91 0.10
CA TYR A 491 -26.46 26.81 0.73
C TYR A 491 -25.67 27.89 1.44
N VAL A 492 -26.13 29.14 1.32
CA VAL A 492 -25.49 30.30 1.94
C VAL A 492 -26.46 30.93 2.93
N TYR A 493 -26.05 31.10 4.19
CA TYR A 493 -26.90 31.74 5.21
C TYR A 493 -26.82 33.27 5.07
N ASP A 494 -25.66 33.84 5.35
CA ASP A 494 -25.33 35.25 5.10
C ASP A 494 -24.21 35.35 4.07
N PHE A 495 -24.15 36.46 3.33
CA PHE A 495 -23.17 36.68 2.27
C PHE A 495 -22.64 38.11 2.27
N ASP A 496 -21.35 38.22 2.58
CA ASP A 496 -20.55 39.41 2.39
C ASP A 496 -19.31 39.08 1.52
N PRO A 497 -19.16 39.70 0.34
CA PRO A 497 -17.95 39.56 -0.48
C PRO A 497 -16.64 39.86 0.27
N THR A 498 -16.67 40.70 1.32
CA THR A 498 -15.48 41.03 2.11
C THR A 498 -14.94 39.85 2.93
N ALA A 499 -15.75 38.80 3.13
CA ALA A 499 -15.31 37.55 3.75
C ALA A 499 -14.26 36.80 2.89
N PHE A 500 -14.24 37.04 1.58
CA PHE A 500 -13.25 36.45 0.66
C PHE A 500 -11.99 37.30 0.61
N LYS A 501 -11.06 36.99 1.52
CA LYS A 501 -9.75 37.62 1.58
C LYS A 501 -8.63 36.60 1.49
N ALA A 502 -7.63 36.94 0.69
CA ALA A 502 -6.38 36.21 0.60
C ALA A 502 -5.24 37.06 1.18
N HIS A 503 -4.32 36.41 1.87
CA HIS A 503 -3.22 37.10 2.55
C HIS A 503 -2.28 37.78 1.53
N PRO A 504 -1.87 39.06 1.72
CA PRO A 504 -1.04 39.77 0.75
C PRO A 504 0.29 39.07 0.43
N LYS A 505 0.96 38.52 1.44
CA LYS A 505 2.19 37.72 1.24
C LYS A 505 1.98 36.48 0.37
N VAL A 506 0.81 35.83 0.50
CA VAL A 506 0.45 34.66 -0.30
C VAL A 506 0.22 35.08 -1.75
N LYS A 507 -0.53 36.17 -1.99
CA LYS A 507 -0.70 36.74 -3.34
C LYS A 507 0.64 37.01 -4.01
N LYS A 508 1.56 37.66 -3.28
CA LYS A 508 2.92 37.93 -3.76
C LYS A 508 3.67 36.64 -4.08
N PHE A 509 3.68 35.67 -3.16
CA PHE A 509 4.36 34.38 -3.34
C PHE A 509 3.88 33.65 -4.61
N TYR A 510 2.57 33.54 -4.83
CA TYR A 510 2.03 32.89 -6.03
C TYR A 510 2.28 33.69 -7.32
N SER A 511 2.29 35.03 -7.26
CA SER A 511 2.62 35.84 -8.45
C SER A 511 4.07 35.70 -8.91
N GLU A 512 4.96 35.32 -7.99
CA GLU A 512 6.39 35.10 -8.25
C GLU A 512 6.71 33.61 -8.50
N LEU A 513 5.73 32.72 -8.34
CA LEU A 513 5.91 31.27 -8.42
C LEU A 513 6.13 30.82 -9.87
N GLN A 514 7.32 30.29 -10.16
CA GLN A 514 7.61 29.68 -11.45
C GLN A 514 7.21 28.21 -11.46
N THR A 515 6.26 27.85 -12.32
CA THR A 515 5.76 26.47 -12.45
C THR A 515 6.45 25.73 -13.59
N LYS A 516 6.90 24.49 -13.37
CA LYS A 516 7.46 23.63 -14.42
C LYS A 516 6.42 22.67 -15.00
N GLN A 517 6.46 22.48 -16.31
CA GLN A 517 5.66 21.47 -17.02
C GLN A 517 6.55 20.33 -17.53
N ILE A 518 5.95 19.17 -17.76
CA ILE A 518 6.62 18.01 -18.35
C ILE A 518 6.85 18.24 -19.84
N GLY A 519 8.06 17.95 -20.34
CA GLY A 519 8.34 17.96 -21.77
C GLY A 519 7.73 16.74 -22.48
N ASP A 520 7.42 16.85 -23.77
CA ASP A 520 6.78 15.76 -24.53
C ASP A 520 7.64 14.47 -24.57
N ASP A 521 8.96 14.60 -24.60
CA ASP A 521 9.86 13.44 -24.62
C ASP A 521 9.98 12.76 -23.25
N ASP A 522 9.98 13.55 -22.15
CA ASP A 522 9.90 13.02 -20.79
C ASP A 522 8.56 12.32 -20.55
N LEU A 523 7.47 12.86 -21.10
CA LEU A 523 6.14 12.26 -21.05
C LEU A 523 6.12 10.92 -21.80
N LYS A 524 6.71 10.84 -23.00
CA LYS A 524 6.86 9.58 -23.74
C LYS A 524 7.68 8.56 -22.96
N LEU A 525 8.80 8.97 -22.36
CA LEU A 525 9.64 8.09 -21.55
C LEU A 525 8.89 7.60 -20.31
N LEU A 526 8.13 8.47 -19.64
CA LEU A 526 7.31 8.13 -18.49
C LEU A 526 6.23 7.12 -18.87
N ILE A 527 5.61 7.26 -20.05
CA ILE A 527 4.61 6.32 -20.59
C ILE A 527 5.28 5.00 -20.99
N ALA A 528 6.44 5.03 -21.64
CA ALA A 528 7.20 3.82 -22.01
C ALA A 528 7.65 3.04 -20.77
N ALA A 529 8.08 3.70 -19.71
CA ALA A 529 8.40 3.05 -18.44
C ALA A 529 7.19 2.40 -17.72
N ARG A 530 5.97 2.55 -18.27
CA ARG A 530 4.74 1.84 -17.85
C ARG A 530 4.57 0.50 -18.54
N PHE A 531 5.03 0.36 -19.79
CA PHE A 531 4.76 -0.78 -20.66
C PHE A 531 6.06 -1.25 -21.30
N GLU A 532 6.55 -2.47 -21.00
CA GLU A 532 7.52 -3.25 -21.81
C GLU A 532 7.96 -4.50 -21.03
N HIS A 533 7.93 -5.76 -21.47
CA HIS A 533 7.51 -6.49 -22.68
C HIS A 533 7.89 -6.02 -24.09
N ALA A 534 8.72 -5.01 -24.29
CA ALA A 534 9.22 -4.65 -25.63
C ALA A 534 10.58 -3.94 -25.58
N VAL A 535 11.58 -4.60 -24.99
CA VAL A 535 12.92 -4.54 -25.60
C VAL A 535 13.26 -5.95 -26.04
N GLU A 536 12.67 -6.34 -27.17
CA GLU A 536 13.24 -7.41 -27.96
C GLU A 536 14.66 -7.00 -28.36
N SER A 537 15.56 -7.96 -28.13
CA SER A 537 16.92 -8.00 -28.64
C SER A 537 16.95 -7.60 -30.13
N LYS A 538 17.45 -6.40 -30.42
CA LYS A 538 18.11 -6.19 -31.70
C LYS A 538 19.49 -6.83 -31.61
N GLU A 539 19.60 -8.00 -32.22
CA GLU A 539 20.86 -8.63 -32.60
C GLU A 539 21.75 -7.58 -33.28
N ILE A 540 22.87 -7.24 -32.64
CA ILE A 540 24.00 -6.65 -33.34
C ILE A 540 24.89 -7.83 -33.73
N ASP A 541 24.82 -8.15 -35.02
CA ASP A 541 25.63 -9.15 -35.71
C ASP A 541 27.11 -8.75 -35.62
N ILE A 542 27.88 -9.44 -34.78
CA ILE A 542 29.35 -9.37 -34.77
C ILE A 542 29.86 -10.74 -35.19
N LYS A 543 30.25 -10.83 -36.46
CA LYS A 543 30.97 -11.99 -37.01
C LYS A 543 32.27 -12.25 -36.23
N PRO A 544 32.63 -13.53 -36.01
CA PRO A 544 33.82 -13.89 -35.27
C PRO A 544 35.06 -13.75 -36.17
N VAL A 545 36.09 -13.05 -35.67
CA VAL A 545 37.45 -13.18 -36.20
C VAL A 545 38.26 -13.99 -35.18
N ILE A 546 38.71 -15.15 -35.65
CA ILE A 546 39.59 -16.09 -34.96
C ILE A 546 41.04 -15.63 -35.12
N ALA A 547 41.86 -15.98 -34.11
CA ALA A 547 43.32 -16.19 -34.09
C ALA A 547 44.01 -15.28 -33.06
N GLU A 548 45.00 -15.71 -32.26
CA GLU A 548 45.66 -16.99 -32.02
C GLU A 548 46.46 -16.84 -30.71
N SER A 549 46.83 -17.96 -30.13
CA SER A 549 47.70 -18.14 -28.96
C SER A 549 49.07 -17.42 -29.04
N SER A 550 49.59 -16.92 -27.91
CA SER A 550 50.84 -17.40 -27.25
C SER A 550 51.38 -16.40 -26.18
N LYS A 551 51.84 -17.00 -25.08
CA LYS A 551 52.59 -16.49 -23.90
C LYS A 551 53.97 -15.85 -24.27
N PRO A 552 54.83 -15.35 -23.33
CA PRO A 552 54.64 -14.68 -22.02
C PRO A 552 55.72 -13.58 -21.65
N ILE A 553 55.65 -13.05 -20.40
CA ILE A 553 56.76 -12.59 -19.49
C ILE A 553 57.37 -11.14 -19.59
N GLN A 554 57.41 -10.50 -18.39
CA GLN A 554 58.36 -9.53 -17.77
C GLN A 554 58.52 -8.05 -18.21
N ALA A 555 58.24 -7.18 -17.22
CA ALA A 555 59.06 -6.11 -16.61
C ALA A 555 60.07 -5.29 -17.45
N ILE A 556 60.03 -3.95 -17.29
CA ILE A 556 61.01 -3.13 -16.54
C ILE A 556 60.65 -1.63 -16.59
N ASN A 557 60.97 -0.96 -15.47
CA ASN A 557 60.88 0.46 -15.12
C ASN A 557 61.74 1.44 -15.95
N VAL A 558 61.35 2.73 -15.94
CA VAL A 558 62.20 3.94 -15.91
C VAL A 558 61.41 5.02 -15.11
N ILE A 559 61.73 5.37 -13.84
CA ILE A 559 62.75 6.32 -13.29
C ILE A 559 62.45 7.79 -13.69
N LYS A 560 62.52 8.86 -12.87
CA LYS A 560 62.63 9.21 -11.43
C LYS A 560 62.61 10.77 -11.36
N GLU A 561 62.22 11.29 -10.19
CA GLU A 561 62.75 12.46 -9.41
C GLU A 561 62.96 13.83 -10.11
N ASP A 562 62.57 14.96 -9.50
CA ASP A 562 63.31 15.58 -8.40
C ASP A 562 62.46 16.32 -7.34
N ALA A 563 63.06 16.40 -6.15
CA ALA A 563 62.56 16.95 -4.90
C ALA A 563 63.07 18.40 -4.65
N GLU A 564 62.46 19.13 -3.69
CA GLU A 564 63.20 19.73 -2.56
C GLU A 564 62.32 20.37 -1.44
N ALA A 565 62.72 20.04 -0.21
CA ALA A 565 62.78 20.84 1.04
C ALA A 565 61.54 21.12 1.95
N SER A 566 61.54 20.36 3.09
CA SER A 566 61.28 20.65 4.53
C SER A 566 60.47 21.89 4.98
N TRP A 567 59.64 21.86 6.04
CA TRP A 567 60.01 21.71 7.46
C TRP A 567 58.91 21.10 8.36
N THR A 568 59.41 20.50 9.45
CA THR A 568 58.81 19.68 10.52
C THR A 568 57.90 20.39 11.54
N VAL A 569 56.97 19.64 12.15
CA VAL A 569 56.39 19.91 13.49
C VAL A 569 56.47 18.61 14.34
N PRO A 570 56.83 18.66 15.64
CA PRO A 570 57.18 17.48 16.42
C PRO A 570 55.98 16.82 17.11
N VAL A 571 56.15 15.52 17.38
CA VAL A 571 55.28 14.68 18.22
C VAL A 571 55.90 14.57 19.62
N SER A 572 55.10 14.87 20.63
CA SER A 572 55.12 14.30 21.99
C SER A 572 53.69 14.47 22.53
N GLY A 573 53.06 13.54 23.23
CA GLY A 573 53.34 12.21 23.72
C GLY A 573 52.17 11.95 24.67
N ASP A 574 51.37 10.92 24.43
CA ASP A 574 51.17 9.88 25.42
C ASP A 574 50.25 8.78 24.91
N SER A 575 50.69 7.58 25.26
CA SER A 575 50.00 6.31 25.13
C SER A 575 48.60 6.34 25.71
N LEU A 576 47.61 5.95 24.91
CA LEU A 576 46.55 5.00 25.24
C LEU A 576 45.74 4.72 23.96
N GLU A 577 45.30 3.48 23.78
CA GLU A 577 44.34 3.01 22.76
C GLU A 577 44.84 2.76 21.32
N LYS A 578 45.94 2.02 21.15
CA LYS A 578 46.16 1.21 19.93
C LYS A 578 45.39 -0.12 19.91
N SER A 579 44.53 -0.40 20.89
CA SER A 579 43.62 -1.56 20.89
C SER A 579 42.15 -1.22 20.55
N ALA A 580 41.77 0.05 20.42
CA ALA A 580 40.38 0.44 20.12
C ALA A 580 40.11 0.64 18.61
N ILE A 581 41.13 0.94 17.81
CA ILE A 581 40.97 1.36 16.41
C ILE A 581 40.80 0.17 15.45
N VAL A 582 41.15 -1.05 15.87
CA VAL A 582 40.86 -2.28 15.09
C VAL A 582 39.45 -2.83 15.38
N GLN A 583 38.76 -2.36 16.41
CA GLN A 583 37.44 -2.88 16.80
C GLN A 583 36.25 -1.99 16.41
N VAL A 584 36.49 -0.77 15.89
CA VAL A 584 35.41 0.19 15.55
C VAL A 584 35.15 0.31 14.04
N LEU A 585 36.05 -0.19 13.18
CA LEU A 585 35.85 -0.19 11.72
C LEU A 585 35.10 -1.42 11.17
N GLY A 586 34.67 -2.35 12.04
CA GLY A 586 34.04 -3.61 11.67
C GLY A 586 32.50 -3.65 11.68
N THR A 587 31.81 -2.59 12.10
CA THR A 587 30.35 -2.65 12.29
C THR A 587 29.67 -1.38 11.80
N PHE A 588 29.45 -1.29 10.48
CA PHE A 588 28.25 -0.68 9.87
C PHE A 588 28.20 -1.06 8.38
N ALA A 589 28.24 -2.36 8.08
CA ALA A 589 27.70 -2.85 6.81
C ALA A 589 26.16 -2.77 6.94
N LYS A 590 25.53 -1.81 6.24
CA LYS A 590 24.08 -1.78 6.03
C LYS A 590 23.67 -3.15 5.45
N SER A 591 22.94 -3.97 6.20
CA SER A 591 22.40 -5.20 5.62
C SER A 591 21.39 -4.82 4.52
N ALA A 592 21.69 -5.24 3.28
CA ALA A 592 20.69 -5.31 2.22
C ALA A 592 19.58 -6.28 2.65
N ASN A 593 18.38 -6.14 2.08
CA ASN A 593 17.33 -7.15 2.24
C ASN A 593 17.69 -8.35 1.36
N TRP A 594 18.83 -8.98 1.65
CA TRP A 594 19.48 -9.92 0.76
C TRP A 594 18.62 -11.15 0.49
N LEU A 595 17.69 -11.48 1.40
CA LEU A 595 16.68 -12.52 1.15
C LEU A 595 15.64 -12.11 0.12
N TYR A 596 15.09 -10.89 0.24
CA TYR A 596 14.10 -10.40 -0.74
C TYR A 596 14.76 -10.16 -2.10
N ASP A 597 15.98 -9.61 -2.09
CA ASP A 597 16.76 -9.34 -3.29
C ASP A 597 17.16 -10.63 -4.03
N SER A 598 17.18 -11.79 -3.34
CA SER A 598 17.47 -13.10 -3.93
C SER A 598 16.24 -13.92 -4.32
N VAL A 599 15.02 -13.40 -4.11
CA VAL A 599 13.78 -14.09 -4.54
C VAL A 599 13.78 -14.25 -6.07
N PRO A 600 13.47 -15.45 -6.61
CA PRO A 600 13.34 -15.65 -8.04
C PRO A 600 12.33 -14.69 -8.66
N VAL A 601 12.66 -14.12 -9.84
CA VAL A 601 11.90 -13.02 -10.46
C VAL A 601 10.42 -13.35 -10.64
N ASN A 602 10.10 -14.58 -11.03
CA ASN A 602 8.74 -15.09 -11.22
C ASN A 602 7.94 -15.25 -9.90
N TRP A 603 8.57 -15.08 -8.74
CA TRP A 603 7.94 -15.12 -7.42
C TRP A 603 7.97 -13.78 -6.69
N ALA A 604 8.63 -12.76 -7.25
CA ALA A 604 8.83 -11.46 -6.59
C ALA A 604 7.50 -10.77 -6.24
N ASP A 605 6.54 -10.74 -7.17
CA ASP A 605 5.24 -10.11 -6.93
C ASP A 605 4.42 -10.86 -5.86
N CYS A 606 4.54 -12.19 -5.80
CA CYS A 606 3.86 -13.00 -4.80
C CYS A 606 4.40 -12.74 -3.40
N LEU A 607 5.70 -12.43 -3.28
CA LEU A 607 6.40 -12.21 -2.02
C LEU A 607 6.59 -10.74 -1.65
N LEU A 608 6.18 -9.80 -2.51
CA LEU A 608 6.17 -8.36 -2.20
C LEU A 608 5.46 -8.02 -0.87
N PRO A 609 4.31 -8.64 -0.52
CA PRO A 609 3.69 -8.41 0.79
C PRO A 609 4.54 -8.82 1.99
N CYS A 610 5.54 -9.70 1.78
CA CYS A 610 6.45 -10.19 2.81
C CYS A 610 7.81 -9.45 2.82
N GLN A 611 7.97 -8.36 2.07
CA GLN A 611 9.26 -7.67 1.94
C GLN A 611 9.86 -7.25 3.29
N ASP A 612 9.05 -6.66 4.18
CA ASP A 612 9.49 -6.24 5.51
C ASP A 612 9.90 -7.45 6.38
N LYS A 613 9.13 -8.55 6.30
CA LYS A 613 9.43 -9.80 7.00
C LYS A 613 10.73 -10.44 6.51
N LEU A 614 11.00 -10.38 5.20
CA LEU A 614 12.25 -10.85 4.61
C LEU A 614 13.44 -9.97 5.00
N LEU A 615 13.22 -8.68 5.28
CA LEU A 615 14.26 -7.81 5.85
C LEU A 615 14.56 -8.19 7.30
N GLU A 616 13.54 -8.46 8.12
CA GLU A 616 13.72 -8.96 9.49
C GLU A 616 14.52 -10.26 9.50
N LEU A 617 14.14 -11.22 8.66
CA LEU A 617 14.86 -12.48 8.48
C LEU A 617 16.28 -12.25 7.96
N SER A 618 16.48 -11.32 7.03
CA SER A 618 17.81 -10.97 6.50
C SER A 618 18.75 -10.48 7.60
N ASN A 619 18.22 -9.80 8.61
CA ASN A 619 18.96 -9.31 9.77
C ASN A 619 19.15 -10.40 10.84
N ALA A 620 18.18 -11.28 11.02
CA ALA A 620 18.28 -12.39 11.96
C ALA A 620 19.33 -13.43 11.50
N LEU A 621 19.46 -13.63 10.19
CA LEU A 621 20.34 -14.62 9.55
C LEU A 621 21.76 -14.07 9.25
N THR A 622 22.36 -13.31 10.17
CA THR A 622 23.72 -12.74 10.00
C THR A 622 24.74 -13.18 11.04
N SER A 623 24.33 -13.87 12.11
CA SER A 623 25.16 -14.08 13.31
C SER A 623 25.60 -15.52 13.56
N LYS A 624 24.92 -16.51 12.97
CA LYS A 624 25.18 -17.94 13.16
C LYS A 624 25.11 -18.71 11.84
N GLU A 625 25.84 -19.81 11.76
CA GLU A 625 25.75 -20.74 10.63
C GLU A 625 24.36 -21.37 10.58
N PHE A 626 23.71 -21.26 9.42
CA PHE A 626 22.40 -21.83 9.16
C PHE A 626 22.39 -22.58 7.83
N LEU A 627 21.41 -23.47 7.70
CA LEU A 627 21.23 -24.37 6.59
C LEU A 627 19.83 -24.15 5.97
N PRO A 628 19.66 -24.32 4.65
CA PRO A 628 20.71 -24.51 3.65
C PRO A 628 21.54 -23.23 3.47
N SER A 629 22.59 -23.27 2.64
CA SER A 629 23.36 -22.07 2.29
C SER A 629 22.47 -21.00 1.64
N LYS A 630 22.91 -19.74 1.65
CA LYS A 630 22.11 -18.58 1.20
C LYS A 630 21.58 -18.74 -0.22
N GLU A 631 22.39 -19.33 -1.09
CA GLU A 631 22.11 -19.56 -2.51
C GLU A 631 21.01 -20.59 -2.72
N ASN A 632 20.76 -21.45 -1.73
CA ASN A 632 19.85 -22.58 -1.84
C ASN A 632 18.52 -22.36 -1.10
N ILE A 633 18.31 -21.22 -0.43
CA ILE A 633 17.07 -20.94 0.32
C ILE A 633 15.84 -20.99 -0.59
N TRP A 634 15.98 -20.47 -1.83
CA TRP A 634 14.89 -20.37 -2.79
C TRP A 634 14.86 -21.52 -3.80
N ARG A 635 15.66 -22.57 -3.60
CA ARG A 635 15.81 -23.67 -4.57
C ARG A 635 14.48 -24.31 -4.97
N ALA A 636 13.55 -24.44 -4.02
CA ALA A 636 12.20 -24.94 -4.32
C ALA A 636 11.44 -24.05 -5.32
N LEU A 637 11.54 -22.72 -5.19
CA LEU A 637 10.86 -21.75 -6.04
C LEU A 637 11.51 -21.66 -7.43
N GLU A 638 12.85 -21.76 -7.49
CA GLU A 638 13.63 -21.79 -8.73
C GLU A 638 13.25 -22.98 -9.62
N LEU A 639 13.12 -24.16 -9.02
CA LEU A 639 12.84 -25.41 -9.73
C LEU A 639 11.35 -25.61 -10.03
N THR A 640 10.48 -24.89 -9.33
CA THR A 640 9.02 -24.95 -9.54
C THR A 640 8.43 -23.55 -9.74
N PRO A 641 8.54 -22.98 -10.96
CA PRO A 641 7.77 -21.81 -11.35
C PRO A 641 6.27 -22.01 -11.10
N LEU A 642 5.54 -20.97 -10.70
CA LEU A 642 4.12 -21.02 -10.35
C LEU A 642 3.29 -21.87 -11.34
N GLU A 643 3.45 -21.64 -12.64
CA GLU A 643 2.67 -22.29 -13.70
C GLU A 643 2.94 -23.80 -13.85
N SER A 644 4.12 -24.28 -13.45
CA SER A 644 4.49 -25.69 -13.58
C SER A 644 4.05 -26.55 -12.38
N ILE A 645 3.52 -25.93 -11.32
CA ILE A 645 3.15 -26.63 -10.08
C ILE A 645 1.93 -27.52 -10.31
N LYS A 646 2.13 -28.82 -10.13
CA LYS A 646 1.09 -29.86 -10.12
C LYS A 646 0.78 -30.29 -8.69
N VAL A 647 1.82 -30.43 -7.87
CA VAL A 647 1.76 -30.96 -6.50
C VAL A 647 2.61 -30.11 -5.57
N VAL A 648 2.14 -29.84 -4.36
CA VAL A 648 2.90 -29.19 -3.29
C VAL A 648 3.02 -30.15 -2.12
N ILE A 649 4.24 -30.51 -1.74
CA ILE A 649 4.53 -31.33 -0.55
C ILE A 649 5.19 -30.45 0.49
N LEU A 650 4.58 -30.37 1.68
CA LEU A 650 5.10 -29.53 2.76
C LEU A 650 5.98 -30.31 3.74
N GLY A 651 7.24 -29.89 3.86
CA GLY A 651 8.16 -30.28 4.93
C GLY A 651 8.08 -29.35 6.12
N GLN A 652 8.73 -29.72 7.23
CA GLN A 652 8.74 -28.90 8.44
C GLN A 652 9.82 -27.81 8.38
N ASP A 653 11.08 -28.22 8.41
CA ASP A 653 12.29 -27.40 8.35
C ASP A 653 13.40 -28.18 7.61
N PRO A 654 14.48 -27.53 7.13
CA PRO A 654 15.58 -28.21 6.48
C PRO A 654 16.27 -29.20 7.43
N TYR A 655 16.99 -30.19 6.88
CA TYR A 655 17.80 -31.07 7.72
C TYR A 655 18.86 -30.26 8.48
N PRO A 656 18.91 -30.34 9.83
CA PRO A 656 19.82 -29.52 10.63
C PRO A 656 21.28 -29.99 10.55
N THR A 657 21.55 -31.15 9.94
CA THR A 657 22.91 -31.66 9.75
C THR A 657 23.60 -30.89 8.62
N PRO A 658 24.77 -30.24 8.87
CA PRO A 658 25.53 -29.56 7.83
C PRO A 658 25.80 -30.45 6.62
N GLY A 659 25.67 -29.88 5.41
CA GLY A 659 25.82 -30.61 4.15
C GLY A 659 24.58 -31.38 3.69
N ASN A 660 23.60 -31.65 4.54
CA ASN A 660 22.41 -32.41 4.15
C ASN A 660 21.34 -31.54 3.47
N ALA A 661 21.11 -30.32 3.96
CA ALA A 661 20.06 -29.45 3.42
C ALA A 661 20.53 -28.70 2.16
N HIS A 662 19.73 -28.77 1.09
CA HIS A 662 20.00 -28.09 -0.19
C HIS A 662 18.79 -27.29 -0.72
N GLY A 663 17.84 -26.94 0.15
CA GLY A 663 16.70 -26.08 -0.19
C GLY A 663 15.41 -26.78 -0.59
N LEU A 664 15.43 -28.10 -0.79
CA LEU A 664 14.23 -28.91 -1.05
C LEU A 664 13.81 -29.70 0.19
N ALA A 665 12.51 -29.70 0.49
CA ALA A 665 11.94 -30.52 1.56
C ALA A 665 12.18 -32.02 1.30
N PHE A 666 12.49 -32.76 2.36
CA PHE A 666 12.75 -34.21 2.34
C PHE A 666 13.89 -34.68 1.43
N SER A 667 14.72 -33.79 0.89
CA SER A 667 15.77 -34.14 -0.06
C SER A 667 17.17 -33.78 0.44
N VAL A 668 18.18 -34.55 0.02
CA VAL A 668 19.61 -34.32 0.28
C VAL A 668 20.43 -34.47 -1.00
N LEU A 669 21.68 -34.01 -1.01
CA LEU A 669 22.58 -34.18 -2.16
C LEU A 669 22.89 -35.68 -2.42
N PRO A 670 23.23 -36.08 -3.67
CA PRO A 670 23.33 -37.49 -4.04
C PRO A 670 24.38 -38.32 -3.30
N ASP A 671 25.42 -37.67 -2.80
CA ASP A 671 26.58 -38.22 -2.08
C ASP A 671 26.34 -38.39 -0.57
N ILE A 672 25.30 -37.76 -0.03
CA ILE A 672 25.01 -37.79 1.42
C ILE A 672 24.64 -39.18 1.90
N ARG A 673 25.42 -39.70 2.86
CA ARG A 673 25.18 -40.97 3.53
C ARG A 673 25.35 -40.81 5.06
N PRO A 674 24.52 -41.51 5.87
CA PRO A 674 23.37 -42.32 5.47
C PRO A 674 22.18 -41.47 5.00
N ILE A 675 21.33 -42.03 4.12
CA ILE A 675 20.07 -41.37 3.71
C ILE A 675 19.22 -41.06 4.96
N PRO A 676 18.65 -39.84 5.10
CA PRO A 676 17.84 -39.48 6.25
C PRO A 676 16.67 -40.43 6.50
N ALA A 677 16.35 -40.66 7.77
CA ALA A 677 15.35 -41.65 8.16
C ALA A 677 13.94 -41.36 7.61
N SER A 678 13.55 -40.07 7.56
CA SER A 678 12.27 -39.67 6.95
C SER A 678 12.21 -40.03 5.46
N LEU A 679 13.30 -39.81 4.73
CA LEU A 679 13.37 -40.14 3.30
C LEU A 679 13.40 -41.65 3.05
N LYS A 680 14.08 -42.43 3.91
CA LYS A 680 14.00 -43.90 3.87
C LYS A 680 12.56 -44.40 4.02
N ASN A 681 11.78 -43.78 4.90
CA ASN A 681 10.37 -44.13 5.06
C ASN A 681 9.52 -43.71 3.85
N ILE A 682 9.80 -42.56 3.24
CA ILE A 682 9.18 -42.14 1.96
C ILE A 682 9.46 -43.18 0.86
N TYR A 683 10.72 -43.64 0.71
CA TYR A 683 11.07 -44.69 -0.26
C TYR A 683 10.39 -46.02 0.05
N LYS A 684 10.28 -46.41 1.32
CA LYS A 684 9.57 -47.63 1.72
C LYS A 684 8.09 -47.57 1.35
N GLU A 685 7.43 -46.41 1.54
CA GLU A 685 6.04 -46.22 1.11
C GLU A 685 5.92 -46.23 -0.42
N LEU A 686 6.81 -45.57 -1.15
CA LEU A 686 6.84 -45.59 -2.62
C LEU A 686 6.96 -47.01 -3.20
N VAL A 687 7.85 -47.83 -2.63
CA VAL A 687 8.01 -49.25 -3.03
C VAL A 687 6.69 -49.99 -2.84
N SER A 688 6.04 -49.79 -1.70
CA SER A 688 4.76 -50.43 -1.38
C SER A 688 3.57 -49.88 -2.16
N ASP A 689 3.61 -48.62 -2.58
CA ASP A 689 2.48 -47.92 -3.20
C ASP A 689 2.45 -48.13 -4.72
N ILE A 690 3.58 -47.90 -5.39
CA ILE A 690 3.67 -47.87 -6.85
C ILE A 690 4.77 -48.77 -7.43
N GLY A 691 5.41 -49.62 -6.61
CA GLY A 691 6.49 -50.50 -7.08
C GLY A 691 7.79 -49.76 -7.43
N PHE A 692 8.05 -48.62 -6.79
CA PHE A 692 9.24 -47.80 -6.99
C PHE A 692 10.54 -48.57 -6.70
N THR A 693 11.57 -48.35 -7.51
CA THR A 693 12.91 -48.90 -7.22
C THR A 693 13.71 -47.85 -6.47
N ALA A 694 14.00 -48.12 -5.18
CA ALA A 694 14.69 -47.16 -4.33
C ALA A 694 16.12 -46.90 -4.83
N PRO A 695 16.49 -45.64 -5.16
CA PRO A 695 17.84 -45.30 -5.58
C PRO A 695 18.79 -45.39 -4.39
N SER A 696 20.09 -45.42 -4.69
CA SER A 696 21.13 -45.37 -3.66
C SER A 696 21.33 -43.98 -3.05
N HIS A 697 20.65 -42.94 -3.55
CA HIS A 697 20.79 -41.54 -3.13
C HIS A 697 19.50 -40.91 -2.58
N GLY A 698 19.61 -39.73 -1.96
CA GLY A 698 18.48 -39.00 -1.37
C GLY A 698 18.02 -37.73 -2.10
N ASN A 699 18.50 -37.52 -3.33
CA ASN A 699 18.13 -36.34 -4.12
C ASN A 699 16.77 -36.51 -4.81
N LEU A 700 15.90 -35.50 -4.69
CA LEU A 700 14.53 -35.47 -5.23
C LEU A 700 14.35 -34.31 -6.23
N GLU A 701 15.44 -33.74 -6.77
CA GLU A 701 15.37 -32.61 -7.70
C GLU A 701 14.54 -32.96 -8.95
N GLU A 702 14.61 -34.20 -9.41
CA GLU A 702 13.83 -34.70 -10.54
C GLU A 702 12.32 -34.63 -10.30
N TRP A 703 11.85 -34.72 -9.05
CA TRP A 703 10.44 -34.50 -8.73
C TRP A 703 10.07 -33.03 -8.88
N ALA A 704 10.94 -32.13 -8.41
CA ALA A 704 10.73 -30.68 -8.54
C ALA A 704 10.61 -30.27 -10.01
N LYS A 705 11.53 -30.74 -10.87
CA LYS A 705 11.48 -30.49 -12.32
C LYS A 705 10.19 -31.01 -12.99
N ARG A 706 9.52 -32.00 -12.40
CA ARG A 706 8.25 -32.58 -12.89
C ARG A 706 7.00 -31.90 -12.31
N GLY A 707 7.17 -30.78 -11.59
CA GLY A 707 6.08 -29.98 -11.05
C GLY A 707 5.68 -30.33 -9.61
N VAL A 708 6.56 -30.98 -8.84
CA VAL A 708 6.36 -31.26 -7.41
C VAL A 708 7.14 -30.25 -6.56
N MET A 709 6.46 -29.24 -6.03
CA MET A 709 7.08 -28.27 -5.14
C MET A 709 7.35 -28.88 -3.76
N LEU A 710 8.64 -29.04 -3.44
CA LEU A 710 9.12 -29.57 -2.15
C LEU A 710 9.47 -28.42 -1.20
N LEU A 711 8.47 -27.87 -0.51
CA LEU A 711 8.61 -26.64 0.28
C LEU A 711 8.60 -26.93 1.79
N ASN A 712 9.59 -26.44 2.54
CA ASN A 712 9.52 -26.48 4.01
C ASN A 712 8.65 -25.33 4.55
N THR A 713 7.94 -25.55 5.66
CA THR A 713 7.18 -24.48 6.35
C THR A 713 8.07 -23.42 7.00
N VAL A 714 9.32 -23.79 7.28
CA VAL A 714 10.42 -22.91 7.70
C VAL A 714 11.57 -23.13 6.73
N LEU A 715 12.15 -22.09 6.13
CA LEU A 715 13.12 -22.27 5.03
C LEU A 715 14.58 -22.39 5.46
N THR A 716 14.92 -22.01 6.70
CA THR A 716 16.28 -22.18 7.24
C THR A 716 16.26 -22.81 8.63
N VAL A 717 17.40 -23.30 9.10
CA VAL A 717 17.61 -23.85 10.45
C VAL A 717 19.05 -23.60 10.90
N GLU A 718 19.32 -23.42 12.18
CA GLU A 718 20.69 -23.36 12.71
C GLU A 718 21.31 -24.76 12.61
N ALA A 719 22.60 -24.83 12.25
CA ALA A 719 23.32 -26.08 12.17
C ALA A 719 23.24 -26.85 13.50
N GLY A 720 22.77 -28.09 13.46
CA GLY A 720 22.61 -28.98 14.62
C GLY A 720 21.37 -28.74 15.49
N ALA A 721 20.55 -27.71 15.22
CA ALA A 721 19.43 -27.33 16.07
C ALA A 721 18.09 -27.33 15.30
N PRO A 722 17.41 -28.49 15.16
CA PRO A 722 16.13 -28.57 14.48
C PRO A 722 15.11 -27.56 15.05
N GLN A 723 14.31 -26.96 14.17
CA GLN A 723 13.29 -25.95 14.46
C GLN A 723 13.80 -24.64 15.08
N SER A 724 15.12 -24.39 15.13
CA SER A 724 15.68 -23.17 15.75
C SER A 724 15.19 -21.86 15.13
N HIS A 725 14.82 -21.88 13.85
CA HIS A 725 14.27 -20.75 13.12
C HIS A 725 12.74 -20.84 12.93
N SER A 726 12.05 -21.64 13.75
CA SER A 726 10.60 -21.53 13.84
C SER A 726 10.22 -20.24 14.56
N LYS A 727 9.12 -19.62 14.15
CA LYS A 727 8.54 -18.40 14.76
C LYS A 727 9.37 -17.13 14.63
N ILE A 728 10.44 -17.14 13.82
CA ILE A 728 11.21 -15.92 13.51
C ILE A 728 10.71 -15.20 12.25
N GLY A 729 9.68 -15.74 11.58
CA GLY A 729 9.01 -15.08 10.44
C GLY A 729 8.88 -15.93 9.17
N TRP A 730 9.56 -17.08 9.07
CA TRP A 730 9.48 -17.92 7.88
C TRP A 730 8.08 -18.47 7.61
N GLU A 731 7.29 -18.73 8.65
CA GLU A 731 5.93 -19.22 8.50
C GLU A 731 5.01 -18.22 7.81
N GLU A 732 5.24 -16.91 7.97
CA GLU A 732 4.48 -15.86 7.27
C GLU A 732 4.83 -15.83 5.78
N VAL A 733 6.12 -15.97 5.46
CA VAL A 733 6.63 -16.02 4.08
C VAL A 733 6.09 -17.26 3.35
N THR A 734 6.17 -18.43 3.98
CA THR A 734 5.67 -19.68 3.37
C THR A 734 4.14 -19.71 3.29
N ASP A 735 3.43 -19.09 4.23
CA ASP A 735 1.98 -18.89 4.14
C ASP A 735 1.60 -18.05 2.90
N GLN A 736 2.37 -17.01 2.60
CA GLN A 736 2.14 -16.18 1.43
C GLN A 736 2.42 -16.92 0.12
N ILE A 737 3.47 -17.76 0.08
CA ILE A 737 3.74 -18.66 -1.06
C ILE A 737 2.56 -19.60 -1.29
N ILE A 738 2.08 -20.26 -0.23
CA ILE A 738 0.94 -21.19 -0.30
C ILE A 738 -0.33 -20.48 -0.76
N ARG A 739 -0.62 -19.28 -0.23
CA ARG A 739 -1.77 -18.46 -0.66
C ARG A 739 -1.67 -18.06 -2.14
N SER A 740 -0.47 -17.71 -2.60
CA SER A 740 -0.25 -17.31 -4.00
C SER A 740 -0.51 -18.47 -4.95
N ILE A 741 0.00 -19.67 -4.62
CA ILE A 741 -0.28 -20.90 -5.38
C ILE A 741 -1.78 -21.20 -5.37
N ALA A 742 -2.42 -21.17 -4.21
CA ALA A 742 -3.84 -21.47 -4.07
C ALA A 742 -4.73 -20.46 -4.81
N ALA A 743 -4.32 -19.20 -4.90
CA ALA A 743 -5.10 -18.17 -5.59
C ALA A 743 -4.92 -18.20 -7.11
N GLN A 744 -3.69 -18.42 -7.59
CA GLN A 744 -3.33 -18.23 -8.99
C GLN A 744 -3.37 -19.53 -9.81
N ASN A 745 -3.17 -20.69 -9.19
CA ASN A 745 -3.20 -21.97 -9.88
C ASN A 745 -4.55 -22.66 -9.77
N LYS A 746 -4.83 -23.56 -10.73
CA LYS A 746 -5.99 -24.46 -10.70
C LYS A 746 -5.55 -25.91 -10.60
N ASN A 747 -6.37 -26.74 -9.95
CA ASN A 747 -6.19 -28.19 -9.87
C ASN A 747 -4.81 -28.60 -9.31
N VAL A 748 -4.33 -27.90 -8.28
CA VAL A 748 -3.09 -28.25 -7.55
C VAL A 748 -3.41 -29.18 -6.39
N ILE A 749 -2.57 -30.20 -6.18
CA ILE A 749 -2.71 -31.15 -5.07
C ILE A 749 -1.74 -30.80 -3.95
N PHE A 750 -2.26 -30.57 -2.74
CA PHE A 750 -1.47 -30.27 -1.55
C PHE A 750 -1.34 -31.53 -0.67
N VAL A 751 -0.11 -31.97 -0.44
CA VAL A 751 0.22 -33.13 0.39
C VAL A 751 0.76 -32.64 1.73
N LEU A 752 -0.02 -32.85 2.78
CA LEU A 752 0.21 -32.29 4.12
C LEU A 752 0.59 -33.41 5.10
N TRP A 753 1.89 -33.68 5.21
CA TRP A 753 2.44 -34.69 6.10
C TRP A 753 2.75 -34.12 7.49
N GLY A 754 2.03 -34.59 8.50
CA GLY A 754 2.19 -34.17 9.88
C GLY A 754 1.47 -32.86 10.22
N LYS A 755 1.42 -32.56 11.54
CA LYS A 755 0.61 -31.47 12.08
C LYS A 755 1.05 -30.08 11.57
N SER A 756 2.34 -29.84 11.40
CA SER A 756 2.89 -28.57 10.90
C SER A 756 2.36 -28.24 9.51
N ALA A 757 2.27 -29.23 8.63
CA ALA A 757 1.71 -29.09 7.29
C ALA A 757 0.16 -29.00 7.32
N GLN A 758 -0.51 -29.85 8.12
CA GLN A 758 -1.98 -29.88 8.19
C GLN A 758 -2.59 -28.55 8.66
N VAL A 759 -1.93 -27.82 9.56
CA VAL A 759 -2.38 -26.48 10.00
C VAL A 759 -2.46 -25.49 8.83
N LYS A 760 -1.67 -25.68 7.76
CA LYS A 760 -1.69 -24.82 6.57
C LYS A 760 -2.93 -25.03 5.70
N LYS A 761 -3.71 -26.09 5.93
CA LYS A 761 -5.00 -26.33 5.24
C LYS A 761 -5.97 -25.16 5.34
N LYS A 762 -5.95 -24.41 6.46
CA LYS A 762 -6.79 -23.20 6.65
C LYS A 762 -6.56 -22.12 5.59
N LEU A 763 -5.36 -22.06 5.01
CA LEU A 763 -4.99 -21.10 3.96
C LEU A 763 -5.66 -21.44 2.62
N LEU A 764 -6.00 -22.71 2.42
CA LEU A 764 -6.56 -23.24 1.20
C LEU A 764 -8.09 -23.14 1.17
N GLY A 765 -8.74 -22.91 2.32
CA GLY A 765 -10.19 -23.11 2.49
C GLY A 765 -11.09 -22.41 1.48
N LEU A 766 -10.75 -21.16 1.10
CA LEU A 766 -11.51 -20.39 0.09
C LEU A 766 -11.24 -20.83 -1.36
N TYR A 767 -10.17 -21.59 -1.58
CA TYR A 767 -9.66 -21.95 -2.90
C TYR A 767 -9.88 -23.42 -3.26
N LEU A 768 -10.13 -24.30 -2.28
CA LEU A 768 -10.34 -25.74 -2.51
C LEU A 768 -11.40 -25.98 -3.60
N ASP A 769 -12.60 -25.43 -3.42
CA ASP A 769 -13.68 -25.61 -4.39
C ASP A 769 -13.55 -24.64 -5.57
N LYS A 770 -13.17 -23.38 -5.30
CA LYS A 770 -13.09 -22.31 -6.30
C LYS A 770 -12.11 -22.63 -7.43
N ASN A 771 -10.95 -23.21 -7.09
CA ASN A 771 -9.86 -23.49 -8.02
C ASN A 771 -9.61 -25.00 -8.22
N GLY A 772 -10.47 -25.86 -7.65
CA GLY A 772 -10.41 -27.31 -7.83
C GLY A 772 -9.21 -27.99 -7.18
N HIS A 773 -8.67 -27.41 -6.09
CA HIS A 773 -7.53 -28.01 -5.38
C HIS A 773 -7.95 -29.24 -4.57
N ARG A 774 -7.02 -30.17 -4.38
CA ARG A 774 -7.22 -31.33 -3.49
C ARG A 774 -6.16 -31.37 -2.40
N VAL A 775 -6.51 -31.95 -1.26
CA VAL A 775 -5.63 -32.06 -0.10
C VAL A 775 -5.53 -33.53 0.33
N LEU A 776 -4.31 -34.01 0.53
CA LEU A 776 -4.01 -35.31 1.11
C LEU A 776 -3.31 -35.12 2.45
N GLU A 777 -3.90 -35.64 3.53
CA GLU A 777 -3.35 -35.51 4.89
C GLU A 777 -2.94 -36.88 5.42
N SER A 778 -1.76 -36.96 6.04
CA SER A 778 -1.30 -38.16 6.76
C SER A 778 -0.35 -37.81 7.89
N ALA A 779 0.08 -38.80 8.68
CA ALA A 779 1.16 -38.61 9.64
C ALA A 779 2.49 -38.25 8.93
N HIS A 780 3.44 -37.71 9.68
CA HIS A 780 4.76 -37.34 9.15
C HIS A 780 5.59 -38.61 8.84
N PRO A 781 6.45 -38.62 7.81
CA PRO A 781 7.32 -39.77 7.50
C PRO A 781 8.45 -40.01 8.50
N SER A 782 8.48 -39.34 9.66
CA SER A 782 9.57 -39.49 10.63
C SER A 782 9.48 -40.84 11.36
N PRO A 783 10.59 -41.39 11.87
CA PRO A 783 10.57 -42.64 12.64
C PRO A 783 9.57 -42.65 13.81
N LEU A 784 9.30 -41.49 14.40
CA LEU A 784 8.39 -41.33 15.54
C LEU A 784 6.90 -41.50 15.19
N SER A 785 6.53 -41.35 13.91
CA SER A 785 5.13 -41.30 13.49
C SER A 785 4.80 -42.12 12.24
N ALA A 786 5.80 -42.60 11.49
CA ALA A 786 5.56 -43.28 10.22
C ALA A 786 4.71 -44.55 10.37
N SER A 787 4.99 -45.38 11.38
CA SER A 787 4.21 -46.58 11.71
C SER A 787 2.82 -46.28 12.26
N LYS A 788 2.56 -45.06 12.73
CA LYS A 788 1.30 -44.64 13.35
C LYS A 788 0.31 -44.01 12.38
N GLY A 789 0.67 -43.85 11.10
CA GLY A 789 -0.26 -43.29 10.11
C GLY A 789 0.35 -42.64 8.87
N PHE A 790 1.61 -42.94 8.53
CA PHE A 790 2.18 -42.60 7.21
C PHE A 790 2.16 -43.82 6.28
N PHE A 791 2.61 -44.97 6.78
CA PHE A 791 2.63 -46.19 5.97
C PHE A 791 1.23 -46.67 5.60
N GLY A 792 1.06 -47.14 4.37
CA GLY A 792 -0.21 -47.61 3.82
C GLY A 792 -1.17 -46.50 3.41
N THR A 793 -0.76 -45.23 3.52
CA THR A 793 -1.59 -44.10 3.09
C THR A 793 -1.64 -43.96 1.57
N LYS A 794 -0.68 -44.57 0.87
CA LYS A 794 -0.60 -44.65 -0.59
C LYS A 794 -0.71 -43.29 -1.28
N PRO A 795 0.11 -42.29 -0.88
CA PRO A 795 -0.07 -40.92 -1.34
C PRO A 795 0.32 -40.74 -2.81
N PHE A 796 1.22 -41.55 -3.36
CA PHE A 796 1.77 -41.37 -4.71
C PHE A 796 0.81 -41.89 -5.78
N SER A 797 0.23 -43.08 -5.58
CA SER A 797 -0.82 -43.60 -6.47
C SER A 797 -2.07 -42.72 -6.44
N LYS A 798 -2.48 -42.24 -5.25
CA LYS A 798 -3.61 -41.30 -5.09
C LYS A 798 -3.37 -39.98 -5.82
N VAL A 799 -2.19 -39.38 -5.66
CA VAL A 799 -1.82 -38.14 -6.36
C VAL A 799 -1.88 -38.34 -7.87
N ASN A 800 -1.30 -39.42 -8.40
CA ASN A 800 -1.34 -39.70 -9.83
C ASN A 800 -2.77 -39.98 -10.35
N GLY A 801 -3.61 -40.66 -9.56
CA GLY A 801 -5.03 -40.83 -9.86
C GLY A 801 -5.75 -39.49 -9.97
N TRP A 802 -5.55 -38.60 -8.98
CA TRP A 802 -6.15 -37.26 -9.00
C TRP A 802 -5.64 -36.38 -10.13
N LEU A 803 -4.36 -36.44 -10.47
CA LEU A 803 -3.83 -35.73 -11.65
C LEU A 803 -4.51 -36.21 -12.93
N THR A 804 -4.67 -37.53 -13.09
CA THR A 804 -5.37 -38.12 -14.25
C THR A 804 -6.83 -37.67 -14.31
N GLU A 805 -7.55 -37.68 -13.19
CA GLU A 805 -8.92 -37.17 -13.10
C GLU A 805 -9.03 -35.68 -13.46
N MET A 806 -8.00 -34.90 -13.14
CA MET A 806 -7.89 -33.47 -13.48
C MET A 806 -7.39 -33.21 -14.90
N GLY A 807 -7.14 -34.26 -15.71
CA GLY A 807 -6.59 -34.14 -17.07
C GLY A 807 -5.12 -33.71 -17.12
N LYS A 808 -4.37 -33.89 -16.03
CA LYS A 808 -2.93 -33.60 -15.94
C LYS A 808 -2.12 -34.89 -16.06
N GLU A 809 -0.94 -34.79 -16.66
CA GLU A 809 0.01 -35.91 -16.71
C GLU A 809 0.42 -36.35 -15.30
N PRO A 810 0.34 -37.65 -14.98
CA PRO A 810 0.84 -38.22 -13.74
C PRO A 810 2.32 -37.90 -13.50
N ILE A 811 2.73 -37.80 -12.24
CA ILE A 811 4.13 -37.66 -11.90
C ILE A 811 4.82 -39.00 -12.07
N ASN A 812 5.90 -39.04 -12.85
CA ASN A 812 6.87 -40.11 -12.76
C ASN A 812 7.68 -39.91 -11.46
N TRP A 813 7.41 -40.75 -10.46
CA TRP A 813 8.08 -40.66 -9.16
C TRP A 813 9.46 -41.32 -9.14
N GLN A 814 9.89 -41.98 -10.23
CA GLN A 814 11.24 -42.54 -10.31
C GLN A 814 12.27 -41.41 -10.37
N THR A 815 13.17 -41.35 -9.38
CA THR A 815 14.29 -40.39 -9.31
C THR A 815 15.55 -40.95 -9.88
#